data_AF-D3P3H0-F1
#
_entry.id   AF-D3P3H0-F1
#
_cell.length_a   1.000
_cell.length_b   1.000
_cell.length_c   1.000
_cell.angle_alpha   90.00
_cell.angle_beta   90.00
_cell.angle_gamma   90.00
#
_symmetry.space_group_name_H-M   'P 1'
#
loop_
_entity.id
_entity.type
_entity.pdbx_description
1 polymer ?
#
loop_
_entity_poly.entity_id
_entity_poly.type
_entity_poly.pdbx_seq_one_letter_code
_entity_poly.pdbx_strand_id
1 'polypeptide(L)'
;MGLDRRRGVGPTGWRMPAVRPPIWSPGVVLPMRLIAVLLLLAALLAGGLTLPSLTSRSAIRENAGTVRVAYAGNLSEGGQDILRALGLLADSVNAAGGIDGLQLQFVPFDDHGVSPGARKAAAEIVEDDSILAVIGHDSSATSLAAAPIYAAAGIPALSPLATETGLTRNNAWYFRTAHSDEREAAFMADYIRLGLLSDSVALLRTPQPVVERLAAPLRDAMPQRGLGLKLEAAINPVGTGFARDMAEFVIALNGLPPETVIALLATEEPAVMLVQALRDAGITNRIIGPSWLGTPAFGKRLSRLPRESSHPGLYTGKLYVISSFLPDIANQQANRLLAAYEARFGPLGNWSALYAYDAGQLLVAAVQRAGLAASWSTRASARRMVRDQLASIRSVLHAVPGVTGPLHFGEDGTPERALGVGQFNSAGPDDGPTTALTQLRYTVDADGKEGSMRPLSVVHVGMSVSRISDIDPVNRSARIEFDLWFRYRNVPDSPPPAAVTDIQFLDTTEPVVLGPPLEQSRSGDEEYRLYHVTGRFLMDVWQDARPPLGGHRVGLRFRSRNLSQDRMIFAADEGDGAAHRDLARVLGGRKVAGSNWAVTDAVLTADIPAVVPGAQSRPEERRAGRDAPSVRFELSIEPQDRGLRRQIGGMPALVGLWVACLLLLALRGAEAWQSGRRSPRLFLLVEAAATGVGMIAGEMALIDGFARFDAERAMATVVTVFDVAWWLVPALFINLALHRFVWDPLEETSERAIPQVVKSTVTLLILIMAVFGVIAQVFQKDLTSLLATSGVLAMIIGLSLQSNLSNIFSGMVLNLERPFRRGDWIKVGDAPIGQVIDISWRSTKIQTFNNTVVSIPNAVAAGTRIENCSHPNNRFIAQMLLHVTLGHDPDRIVNLLSDALRLVKSVDGRKTLGLVWVKFNGIDEFGMRFLVSFDLTDRSLLQSQEHAVLMSIHAVLRHAGVTLAQRHANIRLVEGGTDPVDAQPDAAALIAGTALFQPLDAAARERLAAGARPQRVAAATPLYRQGDAGRSLFLIAEGIVALGITGGDGTEIELSRLGPGALFGEGALLDGAARTSSARTLGPALLYEIDETLLAQALEGRPSLRELLGRMVSARSPDMPDGVGPDEEDRQRGQGSGMLARLRDAFGFNDVNA
;
A
#
# COMPACT_ATOMS: atom_id res chain seq x y z
N MET A 1 72.99 25.34 8.73
CA MET A 1 73.40 26.74 8.97
C MET A 1 72.33 27.34 9.90
N GLY A 2 72.69 27.78 11.12
CA GLY A 2 71.76 28.30 12.17
C GLY A 2 70.87 27.22 12.83
N LEU A 3 70.79 26.99 14.16
CA LEU A 3 70.47 27.90 15.30
C LEU A 3 69.00 28.32 15.32
N ASP A 4 68.22 28.35 16.41
CA ASP A 4 68.35 27.93 17.84
C ASP A 4 66.89 27.92 18.39
N ARG A 5 66.36 27.01 19.23
CA ARG A 5 66.54 27.01 20.70
C ARG A 5 66.10 25.72 21.44
N ARG A 6 66.29 25.75 22.76
CA ARG A 6 66.26 24.68 23.76
C ARG A 6 64.88 24.40 24.40
N ARG A 7 64.79 23.18 24.95
CA ARG A 7 63.77 22.63 25.87
C ARG A 7 63.48 23.53 27.09
N GLY A 8 62.24 23.50 27.56
CA GLY A 8 61.86 23.61 28.97
C GLY A 8 61.21 22.31 29.44
N VAL A 9 61.46 21.87 30.67
CA VAL A 9 60.91 20.63 31.27
C VAL A 9 60.10 20.99 32.50
N GLY A 10 58.88 20.44 32.60
CA GLY A 10 57.94 20.57 33.73
C GLY A 10 57.03 19.33 33.79
N PRO A 11 56.44 19.00 34.95
CA PRO A 11 56.46 17.62 35.44
C PRO A 11 55.36 16.67 34.94
N THR A 12 55.62 15.39 35.18
CA THR A 12 54.85 14.21 34.77
C THR A 12 53.43 14.15 35.35
N GLY A 13 52.45 14.52 34.53
CA GLY A 13 51.06 14.07 34.70
C GLY A 13 50.86 12.68 34.09
N TRP A 14 50.41 11.71 34.88
CA TRP A 14 50.07 10.36 34.41
C TRP A 14 48.90 10.43 33.41
N ARG A 15 49.17 10.32 32.11
CA ARG A 15 48.13 10.03 31.11
C ARG A 15 47.80 8.54 31.18
N MET A 16 46.62 8.20 31.69
CA MET A 16 46.02 6.90 31.39
C MET A 16 45.92 6.73 29.87
N PRO A 17 46.12 5.52 29.31
CA PRO A 17 45.84 5.28 27.90
C PRO A 17 44.36 5.55 27.65
N ALA A 18 44.07 6.27 26.56
CA ALA A 18 42.69 6.55 26.17
C ALA A 18 41.95 5.23 25.94
N VAL A 19 40.99 4.93 26.81
CA VAL A 19 40.03 3.84 26.60
C VAL A 19 39.30 4.15 25.31
N ARG A 20 39.57 3.37 24.25
CA ARG A 20 38.79 3.43 23.02
C ARG A 20 37.33 3.20 23.41
N PRO A 21 36.39 4.12 23.09
CA PRO A 21 34.99 3.85 23.37
C PRO A 21 34.57 2.58 22.63
N PRO A 22 33.73 1.73 23.23
CA PRO A 22 33.24 0.54 22.54
C PRO A 22 32.46 1.00 21.32
N ILE A 23 32.98 0.69 20.14
CA ILE A 23 32.30 0.88 18.87
C ILE A 23 31.00 0.08 18.96
N TRP A 24 29.87 0.78 19.07
CA TRP A 24 28.56 0.15 18.90
C TRP A 24 28.59 -0.54 17.53
N SER A 25 28.42 -1.86 17.57
CA SER A 25 28.70 -2.72 16.42
C SER A 25 27.93 -2.28 15.17
N PRO A 26 28.52 -2.38 13.96
CA PRO A 26 27.85 -2.02 12.71
C PRO A 26 26.63 -2.91 12.37
N GLY A 27 26.23 -3.85 13.24
CA GLY A 27 25.28 -4.92 12.96
C GLY A 27 23.83 -4.54 12.69
N VAL A 28 23.37 -3.29 12.92
CA VAL A 28 21.97 -2.89 12.69
C VAL A 28 21.81 -1.88 11.55
N VAL A 29 22.76 -0.94 11.39
CA VAL A 29 22.72 0.04 10.27
C VAL A 29 23.19 -0.59 8.96
N LEU A 30 24.10 -1.57 9.02
CA LEU A 30 24.59 -2.29 7.84
C LEU A 30 23.50 -3.13 7.14
N PRO A 31 22.69 -3.98 7.83
CA PRO A 31 21.62 -4.73 7.17
C PRO A 31 20.49 -3.85 6.62
N MET A 32 20.14 -2.72 7.26
CA MET A 32 19.12 -1.81 6.70
C MET A 32 19.57 -1.13 5.39
N ARG A 33 20.84 -0.72 5.30
CA ARG A 33 21.42 -0.25 4.02
C ARG A 33 21.52 -1.38 2.99
N LEU A 34 21.77 -2.62 3.43
CA LEU A 34 21.74 -3.81 2.59
C LEU A 34 20.33 -4.06 2.03
N ILE A 35 19.27 -3.87 2.82
CA ILE A 35 17.87 -4.02 2.40
C ILE A 35 17.50 -3.01 1.31
N ALA A 36 17.89 -1.73 1.45
CA ALA A 36 17.65 -0.73 0.39
C ALA A 36 18.36 -1.11 -0.93
N VAL A 37 19.61 -1.59 -0.84
CA VAL A 37 20.37 -2.08 -2.00
C VAL A 37 19.76 -3.37 -2.57
N LEU A 38 19.27 -4.29 -1.73
CA LEU A 38 18.58 -5.52 -2.15
C LEU A 38 17.22 -5.26 -2.78
N LEU A 39 16.47 -4.25 -2.33
CA LEU A 39 15.22 -3.81 -2.97
C LEU A 39 15.50 -3.19 -4.35
N LEU A 40 16.55 -2.38 -4.49
CA LEU A 40 16.99 -1.85 -5.78
C LEU A 40 17.54 -2.95 -6.71
N LEU A 41 18.27 -3.93 -6.17
CA LEU A 41 18.72 -5.12 -6.91
C LEU A 41 17.58 -6.05 -7.30
N ALA A 42 16.56 -6.20 -6.45
CA ALA A 42 15.34 -6.94 -6.77
C ALA A 42 14.51 -6.22 -7.84
N ALA A 43 14.43 -4.88 -7.81
CA ALA A 43 13.84 -4.07 -8.87
C ALA A 43 14.62 -4.20 -10.19
N LEU A 44 15.96 -4.23 -10.14
CA LEU A 44 16.84 -4.48 -11.29
C LEU A 44 16.73 -5.92 -11.82
N LEU A 45 16.59 -6.92 -10.94
CA LEU A 45 16.43 -8.32 -11.32
C LEU A 45 15.04 -8.58 -11.91
N ALA A 46 13.98 -8.04 -11.30
CA ALA A 46 12.63 -8.10 -11.87
C ALA A 46 12.58 -7.35 -13.20
N GLY A 47 13.05 -6.10 -13.26
CA GLY A 47 13.14 -5.30 -14.49
C GLY A 47 13.97 -5.98 -15.60
N GLY A 48 15.08 -6.62 -15.23
CA GLY A 48 15.96 -7.37 -16.13
C GLY A 48 15.41 -8.73 -16.57
N LEU A 49 14.65 -9.42 -15.70
CA LEU A 49 13.85 -10.60 -16.08
C LEU A 49 12.65 -10.21 -16.96
N THR A 50 12.23 -8.94 -16.93
CA THR A 50 11.28 -8.34 -17.88
C THR A 50 11.96 -7.61 -19.04
N LEU A 51 13.15 -8.05 -19.45
CA LEU A 51 13.56 -8.01 -20.85
C LEU A 51 12.87 -9.18 -21.58
N PRO A 52 11.70 -9.01 -22.22
CA PRO A 52 11.26 -9.96 -23.22
C PRO A 52 12.27 -9.90 -24.37
N SER A 53 13.20 -10.84 -24.34
CA SER A 53 13.51 -11.67 -25.50
C SER A 53 13.51 -10.93 -26.86
N LEU A 54 14.47 -10.01 -27.02
CA LEU A 54 14.98 -9.58 -28.34
C LEU A 54 15.48 -10.76 -29.21
N THR A 55 15.54 -11.97 -28.65
CA THR A 55 15.86 -13.25 -29.28
C THR A 55 14.70 -14.24 -29.36
N SER A 56 13.47 -13.89 -28.93
CA SER A 56 12.26 -14.68 -29.21
C SER A 56 11.33 -13.99 -30.21
N ARG A 57 11.90 -13.56 -31.35
CA ARG A 57 11.23 -13.92 -32.59
C ARG A 57 11.09 -15.44 -32.56
N SER A 58 9.85 -15.92 -32.38
CA SER A 58 9.51 -17.29 -32.79
C SER A 58 10.15 -17.51 -34.15
N ALA A 59 10.90 -18.59 -34.32
CA ALA A 59 11.75 -18.77 -35.50
C ALA A 59 10.89 -18.68 -36.77
N ILE A 60 10.88 -17.48 -37.37
CA ILE A 60 10.19 -17.22 -38.62
C ILE A 60 10.89 -18.14 -39.60
N ARG A 61 10.15 -19.13 -40.12
CA ARG A 61 10.64 -19.93 -41.24
C ARG A 61 11.06 -18.96 -42.32
N GLU A 62 12.35 -18.87 -42.58
CA GLU A 62 13.00 -17.81 -43.38
C GLU A 62 12.71 -17.93 -44.90
N ASN A 63 11.61 -18.61 -45.25
CA ASN A 63 11.04 -18.80 -46.58
C ASN A 63 9.50 -18.85 -46.49
N ALA A 64 8.89 -17.88 -45.82
CA ALA A 64 7.46 -17.62 -45.91
C ALA A 64 7.16 -16.88 -47.23
N GLY A 65 6.47 -17.54 -48.17
CA GLY A 65 6.07 -16.92 -49.43
C GLY A 65 5.05 -15.79 -49.26
N THR A 66 4.96 -14.90 -50.24
CA THR A 66 4.01 -13.78 -50.23
C THR A 66 2.79 -14.08 -51.12
N VAL A 67 1.59 -13.95 -50.55
CA VAL A 67 0.33 -13.86 -51.29
C VAL A 67 0.18 -12.43 -51.81
N ARG A 68 0.49 -12.22 -53.10
CA ARG A 68 0.30 -10.93 -53.78
C ARG A 68 -1.09 -10.87 -54.43
N VAL A 69 -1.86 -9.85 -54.08
CA VAL A 69 -3.18 -9.53 -54.65
C VAL A 69 -3.06 -8.20 -55.37
N ALA A 70 -3.48 -8.12 -56.62
CA ALA A 70 -3.51 -6.86 -57.35
C ALA A 70 -4.68 -6.00 -56.84
N TYR A 71 -4.46 -4.70 -56.64
CA TYR A 71 -5.52 -3.71 -56.58
C TYR A 71 -5.49 -2.88 -57.86
N ALA A 72 -6.58 -2.89 -58.62
CA ALA A 72 -6.70 -2.19 -59.90
C ALA A 72 -7.82 -1.15 -59.81
N GLY A 73 -7.48 0.13 -60.00
CA GLY A 73 -8.42 1.24 -59.85
C GLY A 73 -7.80 2.59 -60.14
N ASN A 74 -8.55 3.67 -59.91
CA ASN A 74 -8.08 5.03 -60.17
C ASN A 74 -7.25 5.52 -58.97
N LEU A 75 -5.93 5.61 -59.11
CA LEU A 75 -5.02 5.91 -57.99
C LEU A 75 -4.93 7.39 -57.57
N SER A 76 -5.89 8.21 -58.01
CA SER A 76 -6.13 9.56 -57.47
C SER A 76 -6.65 9.52 -56.02
N GLU A 77 -6.96 10.68 -55.43
CA GLU A 77 -7.22 10.86 -54.00
C GLU A 77 -8.18 9.81 -53.39
N GLY A 78 -9.31 9.53 -54.05
CA GLY A 78 -10.29 8.54 -53.59
C GLY A 78 -9.83 7.07 -53.65
N GLY A 79 -8.88 6.74 -54.54
CA GLY A 79 -8.26 5.40 -54.62
C GLY A 79 -7.11 5.20 -53.64
N GLN A 80 -6.48 6.29 -53.17
CA GLN A 80 -5.51 6.20 -52.08
C GLN A 80 -6.17 5.78 -50.77
N ASP A 81 -7.39 6.23 -50.48
CA ASP A 81 -8.15 5.79 -49.31
C ASP A 81 -8.40 4.26 -49.35
N ILE A 82 -8.74 3.72 -50.53
CA ILE A 82 -8.90 2.28 -50.76
C ILE A 82 -7.59 1.53 -50.48
N LEU A 83 -6.46 1.98 -51.06
CA LEU A 83 -5.15 1.36 -50.84
C LEU A 83 -4.69 1.41 -49.39
N ARG A 84 -4.95 2.51 -48.67
CA ARG A 84 -4.62 2.66 -47.24
C ARG A 84 -5.45 1.70 -46.38
N ALA A 85 -6.75 1.55 -46.67
CA ALA A 85 -7.60 0.58 -45.98
C ALA A 85 -7.15 -0.86 -46.23
N LEU A 86 -6.86 -1.24 -47.48
CA LEU A 86 -6.25 -2.54 -47.81
C LEU A 86 -4.88 -2.74 -47.14
N GLY A 87 -4.08 -1.67 -47.00
CA GLY A 87 -2.83 -1.67 -46.25
C GLY A 87 -3.02 -2.03 -44.77
N LEU A 88 -4.03 -1.46 -44.10
CA LEU A 88 -4.38 -1.82 -42.72
C LEU A 88 -4.84 -3.28 -42.58
N LEU A 89 -5.55 -3.82 -43.59
CA LEU A 89 -5.87 -5.24 -43.63
C LEU A 89 -4.60 -6.09 -43.72
N ALA A 90 -3.68 -5.76 -44.62
CA ALA A 90 -2.41 -6.47 -44.77
C ALA A 90 -1.55 -6.40 -43.48
N ASP A 91 -1.41 -5.21 -42.88
CA ASP A 91 -0.70 -5.02 -41.62
C ASP A 91 -1.29 -5.89 -40.50
N SER A 92 -2.62 -5.93 -40.36
CA SER A 92 -3.30 -6.74 -39.32
C SER A 92 -3.18 -8.25 -39.54
N VAL A 93 -3.34 -8.73 -40.78
CA VAL A 93 -3.19 -10.15 -41.14
C VAL A 93 -1.73 -10.60 -40.95
N ASN A 94 -0.76 -9.78 -41.36
CA ASN A 94 0.67 -10.10 -41.24
C ASN A 94 1.13 -10.10 -39.78
N ALA A 95 0.65 -9.15 -38.96
CA ALA A 95 0.91 -9.13 -37.52
C ALA A 95 0.33 -10.34 -36.79
N ALA A 96 -0.78 -10.90 -37.28
CA ALA A 96 -1.39 -12.15 -36.76
C ALA A 96 -0.65 -13.43 -37.21
N GLY A 97 0.45 -13.33 -37.95
CA GLY A 97 1.23 -14.46 -38.47
C GLY A 97 1.02 -14.77 -39.96
N GLY A 98 0.26 -13.95 -40.67
CA GLY A 98 -0.05 -14.13 -42.10
C GLY A 98 -1.15 -15.16 -42.35
N ILE A 99 -1.36 -15.49 -43.62
CA ILE A 99 -2.30 -16.53 -44.07
C ILE A 99 -1.57 -17.87 -44.07
N ASP A 100 -1.82 -18.70 -43.05
CA ASP A 100 -1.11 -19.97 -42.84
C ASP A 100 0.44 -19.82 -42.85
N GLY A 101 0.94 -18.68 -42.37
CA GLY A 101 2.36 -18.31 -42.39
C GLY A 101 2.80 -17.50 -43.62
N LEU A 102 1.98 -17.37 -44.67
CA LEU A 102 2.28 -16.58 -45.86
C LEU A 102 1.95 -15.10 -45.64
N GLN A 103 2.82 -14.18 -46.06
CA GLN A 103 2.59 -12.74 -45.91
C GLN A 103 1.62 -12.24 -46.99
N LEU A 104 0.65 -11.40 -46.62
CA LEU A 104 -0.28 -10.74 -47.54
C LEU A 104 0.31 -9.41 -48.04
N GLN A 105 0.24 -9.18 -49.35
CA GLN A 105 0.63 -7.91 -49.97
C GLN A 105 -0.38 -7.49 -51.05
N PHE A 106 -0.87 -6.26 -50.97
CA PHE A 106 -1.61 -5.62 -52.05
C PHE A 106 -0.66 -4.87 -53.00
N VAL A 107 -0.85 -5.03 -54.31
CA VAL A 107 0.01 -4.46 -55.36
C VAL A 107 -0.83 -3.51 -56.22
N PRO A 108 -0.53 -2.20 -56.25
CA PRO A 108 -1.36 -1.23 -56.96
C PRO A 108 -1.10 -1.22 -58.48
N PHE A 109 -2.17 -1.12 -59.27
CA PHE A 109 -2.18 -0.90 -60.71
C PHE A 109 -3.16 0.23 -61.05
N ASP A 110 -2.72 1.25 -61.76
CA ASP A 110 -3.57 2.41 -62.12
C ASP A 110 -4.31 2.17 -63.43
N ASP A 111 -5.65 2.24 -63.38
CA ASP A 111 -6.52 2.16 -64.55
C ASP A 111 -7.01 3.53 -65.05
N HIS A 112 -6.63 4.61 -64.36
CA HIS A 112 -7.06 5.99 -64.58
C HIS A 112 -8.60 6.19 -64.61
N GLY A 113 -9.38 5.25 -64.08
CA GLY A 113 -10.84 5.23 -64.07
C GLY A 113 -11.51 4.99 -65.43
N VAL A 114 -10.77 4.60 -66.47
CA VAL A 114 -11.26 4.50 -67.86
C VAL A 114 -11.00 3.14 -68.51
N SER A 115 -11.97 2.66 -69.31
CA SER A 115 -11.92 1.31 -69.92
C SER A 115 -10.64 0.99 -70.72
N PRO A 116 -9.97 1.91 -71.43
CA PRO A 116 -8.67 1.64 -72.06
C PRO A 116 -7.55 1.39 -71.04
N GLY A 117 -7.51 2.16 -69.94
CA GLY A 117 -6.55 1.97 -68.86
C GLY A 117 -6.80 0.65 -68.12
N ALA A 118 -8.07 0.30 -67.87
CA ALA A 118 -8.44 -0.97 -67.25
C ALA A 118 -7.97 -2.19 -68.06
N ARG A 119 -8.07 -2.15 -69.40
CA ARG A 119 -7.53 -3.22 -70.25
C ARG A 119 -6.00 -3.31 -70.20
N LYS A 120 -5.30 -2.18 -70.09
CA LYS A 120 -3.84 -2.13 -69.95
C LYS A 120 -3.40 -2.71 -68.60
N ALA A 121 -3.97 -2.22 -67.51
CA ALA A 121 -3.71 -2.73 -66.16
C ALA A 121 -4.05 -4.24 -66.06
N ALA A 122 -5.15 -4.69 -66.65
CA ALA A 122 -5.51 -6.11 -66.67
C ALA A 122 -4.49 -6.98 -67.45
N ALA A 123 -3.91 -6.46 -68.54
CA ALA A 123 -2.84 -7.16 -69.26
C ALA A 123 -1.55 -7.23 -68.40
N GLU A 124 -1.13 -6.12 -67.80
CA GLU A 124 0.03 -6.07 -66.90
C GLU A 124 -0.11 -7.00 -65.68
N ILE A 125 -1.33 -7.13 -65.13
CA ILE A 125 -1.67 -8.06 -64.04
C ILE A 125 -1.61 -9.53 -64.49
N VAL A 126 -1.94 -9.82 -65.75
CA VAL A 126 -1.85 -11.17 -66.32
C VAL A 126 -0.40 -11.55 -66.63
N GLU A 127 0.45 -10.58 -66.98
CA GLU A 127 1.90 -10.77 -67.14
C GLU A 127 2.63 -10.99 -65.80
N ASP A 128 2.17 -10.40 -64.69
CA ASP A 128 2.69 -10.70 -63.35
C ASP A 128 2.11 -12.03 -62.80
N ASP A 129 2.76 -13.14 -63.18
CA ASP A 129 2.52 -14.50 -62.67
C ASP A 129 2.52 -14.62 -61.13
N SER A 130 3.07 -13.63 -60.41
CA SER A 130 3.07 -13.63 -58.95
C SER A 130 1.76 -13.14 -58.33
N ILE A 131 0.81 -12.61 -59.10
CA ILE A 131 -0.54 -12.22 -58.63
C ILE A 131 -1.45 -13.45 -58.49
N LEU A 132 -2.13 -13.57 -57.35
CA LEU A 132 -3.10 -14.64 -57.06
C LEU A 132 -4.55 -14.26 -57.38
N ALA A 133 -4.93 -13.01 -57.12
CA ALA A 133 -6.29 -12.50 -57.29
C ALA A 133 -6.26 -10.98 -57.55
N VAL A 134 -7.39 -10.42 -57.98
CA VAL A 134 -7.57 -8.98 -58.22
C VAL A 134 -8.68 -8.43 -57.32
N ILE A 135 -8.44 -7.31 -56.66
CA ILE A 135 -9.48 -6.40 -56.17
C ILE A 135 -9.57 -5.25 -57.16
N GLY A 136 -10.75 -5.01 -57.69
CA GLY A 136 -10.97 -4.09 -58.80
C GLY A 136 -11.64 -4.76 -59.99
N HIS A 137 -12.07 -4.00 -60.99
CA HIS A 137 -11.87 -2.54 -61.06
C HIS A 137 -12.97 -1.79 -60.29
N ASP A 138 -12.78 -0.50 -60.01
CA ASP A 138 -13.75 0.24 -59.20
C ASP A 138 -15.07 0.51 -59.97
N SER A 139 -15.00 0.98 -61.22
CA SER A 139 -16.22 1.32 -61.97
C SER A 139 -16.77 0.13 -62.75
N SER A 140 -18.08 0.13 -63.01
CA SER A 140 -18.72 -0.83 -63.91
C SER A 140 -18.07 -0.87 -65.31
N ALA A 141 -17.71 0.30 -65.85
CA ALA A 141 -17.14 0.43 -67.19
C ALA A 141 -15.68 -0.05 -67.30
N THR A 142 -14.92 0.02 -66.19
CA THR A 142 -13.55 -0.52 -66.11
C THR A 142 -13.60 -2.03 -65.82
N SER A 143 -14.49 -2.46 -64.93
CA SER A 143 -14.69 -3.88 -64.57
C SER A 143 -15.12 -4.72 -65.77
N LEU A 144 -16.13 -4.29 -66.52
CA LEU A 144 -16.55 -4.97 -67.76
C LEU A 144 -15.44 -5.06 -68.80
N ALA A 145 -14.55 -4.05 -68.87
CA ALA A 145 -13.47 -4.02 -69.84
C ALA A 145 -12.33 -4.98 -69.50
N ALA A 146 -12.09 -5.24 -68.21
CA ALA A 146 -11.08 -6.18 -67.70
C ALA A 146 -11.60 -7.61 -67.50
N ALA A 147 -12.90 -7.78 -67.23
CA ALA A 147 -13.56 -9.07 -66.97
C ALA A 147 -13.21 -10.22 -67.95
N PRO A 148 -13.22 -10.03 -69.29
CA PRO A 148 -12.85 -11.12 -70.20
C PRO A 148 -11.36 -11.48 -70.15
N ILE A 149 -10.48 -10.54 -69.78
CA ILE A 149 -9.03 -10.76 -69.69
C ILE A 149 -8.72 -11.66 -68.49
N TYR A 150 -9.26 -11.35 -67.31
CA TYR A 150 -9.08 -12.17 -66.12
C TYR A 150 -9.74 -13.55 -66.24
N ALA A 151 -10.91 -13.64 -66.89
CA ALA A 151 -11.57 -14.92 -67.15
C ALA A 151 -10.75 -15.83 -68.08
N ALA A 152 -10.12 -15.26 -69.12
CA ALA A 152 -9.23 -16.01 -70.03
C ALA A 152 -7.93 -16.46 -69.33
N ALA A 153 -7.37 -15.64 -68.44
CA ALA A 153 -6.17 -15.94 -67.66
C ALA A 153 -6.44 -16.78 -66.39
N GLY A 154 -7.71 -17.09 -66.09
CA GLY A 154 -8.11 -17.84 -64.90
C GLY A 154 -7.73 -17.16 -63.59
N ILE A 155 -7.89 -15.84 -63.49
CA ILE A 155 -7.61 -15.05 -62.28
C ILE A 155 -8.94 -14.65 -61.63
N PRO A 156 -9.20 -14.99 -60.35
CA PRO A 156 -10.37 -14.50 -59.64
C PRO A 156 -10.27 -13.00 -59.37
N ALA A 157 -11.31 -12.25 -59.74
CA ALA A 157 -11.42 -10.81 -59.53
C ALA A 157 -12.66 -10.46 -58.68
N LEU A 158 -12.51 -9.54 -57.74
CA LEU A 158 -13.59 -8.94 -56.95
C LEU A 158 -13.66 -7.44 -57.22
N SER A 159 -14.70 -6.95 -57.91
CA SER A 159 -14.93 -5.49 -57.95
C SER A 159 -15.55 -5.02 -56.63
N PRO A 160 -14.98 -4.00 -55.97
CA PRO A 160 -15.57 -3.47 -54.75
C PRO A 160 -16.82 -2.61 -55.02
N LEU A 161 -16.96 -2.01 -56.21
CA LEU A 161 -17.88 -0.89 -56.45
C LEU A 161 -18.71 -0.99 -57.74
N ALA A 162 -18.51 -2.00 -58.58
CA ALA A 162 -19.27 -2.17 -59.83
C ALA A 162 -20.67 -2.76 -59.62
N THR A 163 -21.70 -1.91 -59.79
CA THR A 163 -23.12 -2.26 -59.66
C THR A 163 -23.74 -2.91 -60.91
N GLU A 164 -23.04 -2.92 -62.04
CA GLU A 164 -23.56 -3.39 -63.32
C GLU A 164 -23.99 -4.86 -63.26
N THR A 165 -25.27 -5.12 -63.42
CA THR A 165 -25.84 -6.45 -63.17
C THR A 165 -25.21 -7.54 -64.03
N GLY A 166 -24.85 -7.24 -65.29
CA GLY A 166 -24.23 -8.20 -66.20
C GLY A 166 -22.83 -8.70 -65.81
N LEU A 167 -22.13 -8.04 -64.87
CA LEU A 167 -20.72 -8.33 -64.55
C LEU A 167 -20.48 -9.76 -64.03
N THR A 168 -21.38 -10.30 -63.21
CA THR A 168 -21.21 -11.61 -62.54
C THR A 168 -22.07 -12.72 -63.13
N ARG A 169 -23.27 -12.41 -63.66
CA ARG A 169 -24.27 -13.38 -64.16
C ARG A 169 -23.76 -14.38 -65.19
N ASN A 170 -22.70 -14.05 -65.94
CA ASN A 170 -22.08 -14.93 -66.93
C ASN A 170 -20.55 -15.04 -66.79
N ASN A 171 -19.99 -14.76 -65.59
CA ASN A 171 -18.54 -14.81 -65.38
C ASN A 171 -18.16 -15.47 -64.05
N ALA A 172 -17.87 -16.78 -64.09
CA ALA A 172 -17.46 -17.56 -62.92
C ALA A 172 -16.10 -17.17 -62.30
N TRP A 173 -15.36 -16.22 -62.90
CA TRP A 173 -14.12 -15.66 -62.37
C TRP A 173 -14.28 -14.28 -61.75
N TYR A 174 -15.46 -13.67 -61.87
CA TYR A 174 -15.72 -12.31 -61.38
C TYR A 174 -16.79 -12.32 -60.29
N PHE A 175 -16.49 -11.65 -59.19
CA PHE A 175 -17.35 -11.46 -58.02
C PHE A 175 -17.42 -9.96 -57.72
N ARG A 176 -18.30 -9.56 -56.80
CA ARG A 176 -18.41 -8.15 -56.38
C ARG A 176 -18.78 -8.03 -54.90
N THR A 177 -18.40 -6.94 -54.23
CA THR A 177 -18.95 -6.58 -52.91
C THR A 177 -20.01 -5.49 -52.95
N ALA A 178 -20.14 -4.78 -54.08
CA ALA A 178 -21.27 -3.91 -54.40
C ALA A 178 -22.55 -4.68 -54.70
N HIS A 179 -23.70 -4.10 -54.35
CA HIS A 179 -25.02 -4.55 -54.83
C HIS A 179 -25.19 -4.33 -56.35
N SER A 180 -26.23 -4.90 -56.97
CA SER A 180 -26.54 -4.64 -58.38
C SER A 180 -27.51 -3.48 -58.58
N ASP A 181 -27.48 -2.84 -59.76
CA ASP A 181 -28.40 -1.75 -60.14
C ASP A 181 -29.88 -2.20 -60.02
N GLU A 182 -30.20 -3.45 -60.39
CA GLU A 182 -31.54 -4.05 -60.21
C GLU A 182 -31.94 -4.17 -58.73
N ARG A 183 -31.01 -4.56 -57.86
CA ARG A 183 -31.27 -4.69 -56.41
C ARG A 183 -31.44 -3.32 -55.75
N GLU A 184 -30.66 -2.32 -56.16
CA GLU A 184 -30.82 -0.95 -55.66
C GLU A 184 -32.15 -0.35 -56.07
N ALA A 185 -32.55 -0.48 -57.35
CA ALA A 185 -33.84 -0.02 -57.84
C ALA A 185 -35.03 -0.69 -57.12
N ALA A 186 -34.97 -2.01 -56.93
CA ALA A 186 -35.94 -2.78 -56.17
C ALA A 186 -36.06 -2.27 -54.72
N PHE A 187 -34.91 -2.12 -54.04
CA PHE A 187 -34.85 -1.62 -52.66
C PHE A 187 -35.33 -0.17 -52.54
N MET A 188 -34.97 0.71 -53.48
CA MET A 188 -35.42 2.11 -53.51
C MET A 188 -36.95 2.18 -53.62
N ALA A 189 -37.54 1.39 -54.50
CA ALA A 189 -38.99 1.29 -54.64
C ALA A 189 -39.67 0.70 -53.37
N ASP A 190 -39.11 -0.36 -52.77
CA ASP A 190 -39.61 -0.87 -51.48
C ASP A 190 -39.52 0.20 -50.39
N TYR A 191 -38.43 0.96 -50.34
CA TYR A 191 -38.20 2.00 -49.32
C TYR A 191 -39.13 3.21 -49.49
N ILE A 192 -39.42 3.64 -50.71
CA ILE A 192 -40.42 4.70 -50.96
C ILE A 192 -41.79 4.28 -50.39
N ARG A 193 -42.22 3.05 -50.67
CA ARG A 193 -43.52 2.54 -50.22
C ARG A 193 -43.58 2.26 -48.72
N LEU A 194 -42.60 1.55 -48.18
CA LEU A 194 -42.63 1.00 -46.82
C LEU A 194 -41.91 1.87 -45.78
N GLY A 195 -40.84 2.56 -46.17
CA GLY A 195 -40.05 3.43 -45.28
C GLY A 195 -40.46 4.90 -45.32
N LEU A 196 -40.79 5.43 -46.51
CA LEU A 196 -41.28 6.80 -46.70
C LEU A 196 -42.81 6.91 -46.79
N LEU A 197 -43.53 5.79 -46.70
CA LEU A 197 -44.99 5.71 -46.65
C LEU A 197 -45.69 6.53 -47.76
N SER A 198 -45.21 6.40 -48.99
CA SER A 198 -45.77 7.09 -50.17
C SER A 198 -46.03 6.12 -51.32
N ASP A 199 -47.14 6.30 -52.01
CA ASP A 199 -47.51 5.57 -53.23
C ASP A 199 -47.21 6.37 -54.52
N SER A 200 -46.72 7.61 -54.38
CA SER A 200 -46.60 8.61 -55.43
C SER A 200 -45.14 9.03 -55.63
N VAL A 201 -44.64 8.91 -56.87
CA VAL A 201 -43.23 9.18 -57.20
C VAL A 201 -43.10 10.21 -58.32
N ALA A 202 -42.18 11.16 -58.14
CA ALA A 202 -41.64 12.02 -59.19
C ALA A 202 -40.17 11.64 -59.46
N LEU A 203 -39.86 11.15 -60.66
CA LEU A 203 -38.51 10.75 -61.07
C LEU A 203 -37.77 11.93 -61.71
N LEU A 204 -36.77 12.47 -61.02
CA LEU A 204 -35.90 13.53 -61.53
C LEU A 204 -34.52 12.95 -61.80
N ARG A 205 -34.10 12.94 -63.07
CA ARG A 205 -32.83 12.35 -63.51
C ARG A 205 -31.97 13.30 -64.32
N THR A 206 -30.68 13.03 -64.37
CA THR A 206 -29.71 13.73 -65.23
C THR A 206 -29.24 12.82 -66.38
N PRO A 207 -28.95 13.35 -67.58
CA PRO A 207 -28.77 12.52 -68.79
C PRO A 207 -27.36 11.91 -68.92
N GLN A 208 -26.90 11.14 -67.93
CA GLN A 208 -25.63 10.38 -67.99
C GLN A 208 -25.88 8.87 -68.02
N PRO A 209 -25.01 8.07 -68.70
CA PRO A 209 -25.19 6.62 -68.81
C PRO A 209 -25.30 5.86 -67.48
N VAL A 210 -24.64 6.34 -66.42
CA VAL A 210 -24.74 5.71 -65.08
C VAL A 210 -26.12 5.91 -64.44
N VAL A 211 -26.75 7.06 -64.70
CA VAL A 211 -28.09 7.37 -64.19
C VAL A 211 -29.16 6.56 -64.91
N GLU A 212 -29.08 6.45 -66.25
CA GLU A 212 -30.07 5.69 -67.02
C GLU A 212 -30.06 4.19 -66.69
N ARG A 213 -28.90 3.61 -66.37
CA ARG A 213 -28.80 2.19 -65.95
C ARG A 213 -29.59 1.87 -64.68
N LEU A 214 -29.68 2.80 -63.74
CA LEU A 214 -30.49 2.63 -62.53
C LEU A 214 -31.96 3.07 -62.76
N ALA A 215 -32.18 4.08 -63.61
CA ALA A 215 -33.51 4.59 -63.91
C ALA A 215 -34.42 3.55 -64.59
N ALA A 216 -33.90 2.72 -65.50
CA ALA A 216 -34.71 1.69 -66.16
C ALA A 216 -35.22 0.61 -65.19
N PRO A 217 -34.38 -0.10 -64.41
CA PRO A 217 -34.85 -1.02 -63.37
C PRO A 217 -35.78 -0.38 -62.34
N LEU A 218 -35.60 0.91 -62.02
CA LEU A 218 -36.50 1.61 -61.09
C LEU A 218 -37.90 1.80 -61.69
N ARG A 219 -38.01 2.16 -62.98
CA ARG A 219 -39.30 2.22 -63.69
C ARG A 219 -40.02 0.88 -63.69
N ASP A 220 -39.29 -0.22 -63.84
CA ASP A 220 -39.86 -1.57 -63.85
C ASP A 220 -40.24 -2.06 -62.43
N ALA A 221 -39.47 -1.69 -61.42
CA ALA A 221 -39.68 -2.08 -60.03
C ALA A 221 -40.87 -1.36 -59.35
N MET A 222 -41.14 -0.10 -59.73
CA MET A 222 -42.23 0.72 -59.15
C MET A 222 -43.63 0.09 -59.29
N PRO A 223 -44.15 -0.26 -60.49
CA PRO A 223 -45.51 -0.78 -60.65
C PRO A 223 -45.70 -2.16 -59.99
N GLN A 224 -44.67 -3.00 -59.97
CA GLN A 224 -44.69 -4.29 -59.25
C GLN A 224 -44.91 -4.11 -57.75
N ARG A 225 -44.54 -2.95 -57.22
CA ARG A 225 -44.71 -2.54 -55.82
C ARG A 225 -45.91 -1.60 -55.61
N GLY A 226 -46.74 -1.37 -56.63
CA GLY A 226 -47.89 -0.47 -56.51
C GLY A 226 -47.54 1.01 -56.38
N LEU A 227 -46.32 1.41 -56.76
CA LEU A 227 -45.93 2.82 -56.84
C LEU A 227 -46.38 3.42 -58.17
N GLY A 228 -47.06 4.56 -58.11
CA GLY A 228 -47.43 5.35 -59.28
C GLY A 228 -46.41 6.43 -59.59
N LEU A 229 -45.66 6.26 -60.69
CA LEU A 229 -44.87 7.33 -61.28
C LEU A 229 -45.80 8.42 -61.85
N LYS A 230 -45.81 9.60 -61.22
CA LYS A 230 -46.70 10.73 -61.59
C LYS A 230 -46.03 11.75 -62.51
N LEU A 231 -44.72 11.90 -62.40
CA LEU A 231 -43.92 12.88 -63.12
C LEU A 231 -42.54 12.29 -63.38
N GLU A 232 -42.00 12.47 -64.59
CA GLU A 232 -40.62 12.17 -64.91
C GLU A 232 -39.99 13.34 -65.67
N ALA A 233 -38.78 13.75 -65.31
CA ALA A 233 -38.01 14.75 -66.05
C ALA A 233 -36.52 14.40 -66.12
N ALA A 234 -35.91 14.70 -67.28
CA ALA A 234 -34.49 14.55 -67.52
C ALA A 234 -33.87 15.96 -67.69
N ILE A 235 -33.20 16.45 -66.65
CA ILE A 235 -32.69 17.83 -66.59
C ILE A 235 -31.16 17.80 -66.59
N ASN A 236 -30.52 18.71 -67.33
CA ASN A 236 -29.06 18.88 -67.31
C ASN A 236 -28.70 20.17 -66.55
N PRO A 237 -28.17 20.10 -65.32
CA PRO A 237 -27.85 21.30 -64.53
C PRO A 237 -26.76 22.20 -65.10
N VAL A 238 -25.95 21.69 -66.04
CA VAL A 238 -24.90 22.46 -66.73
C VAL A 238 -25.39 22.97 -68.10
N GLY A 239 -26.63 22.65 -68.48
CA GLY A 239 -27.24 23.09 -69.74
C GLY A 239 -27.82 24.49 -69.67
N THR A 240 -27.82 25.21 -70.79
CA THR A 240 -28.41 26.57 -70.89
C THR A 240 -29.91 26.63 -70.62
N GLY A 241 -30.62 25.50 -70.71
CA GLY A 241 -32.06 25.38 -70.40
C GLY A 241 -32.38 25.23 -68.91
N PHE A 242 -31.39 24.97 -68.04
CA PHE A 242 -31.59 24.50 -66.66
C PHE A 242 -32.65 25.28 -65.87
N ALA A 243 -32.61 26.61 -65.87
CA ALA A 243 -33.54 27.44 -65.10
C ALA A 243 -35.00 27.31 -65.58
N ARG A 244 -35.23 27.17 -66.89
CA ARG A 244 -36.57 26.93 -67.45
C ARG A 244 -37.03 25.52 -67.12
N ASP A 245 -36.19 24.52 -67.40
CA ASP A 245 -36.54 23.11 -67.25
C ASP A 245 -36.83 22.76 -65.78
N MET A 246 -36.10 23.38 -64.83
CA MET A 246 -36.40 23.29 -63.40
C MET A 246 -37.68 24.02 -63.00
N ALA A 247 -37.98 25.19 -63.56
CA ALA A 247 -39.22 25.90 -63.26
C ALA A 247 -40.44 25.10 -63.74
N GLU A 248 -40.38 24.50 -64.93
CA GLU A 248 -41.40 23.59 -65.46
C GLU A 248 -41.59 22.37 -64.54
N PHE A 249 -40.50 21.73 -64.09
CA PHE A 249 -40.56 20.61 -63.13
C PHE A 249 -41.16 21.01 -61.77
N VAL A 250 -40.77 22.16 -61.21
CA VAL A 250 -41.29 22.68 -59.93
C VAL A 250 -42.79 22.99 -60.03
N ILE A 251 -43.25 23.58 -61.15
CA ILE A 251 -44.67 23.84 -61.39
C ILE A 251 -45.45 22.53 -61.48
N ALA A 252 -44.94 21.54 -62.24
CA ALA A 252 -45.59 20.24 -62.36
C ALA A 252 -45.64 19.49 -61.02
N LEU A 253 -44.56 19.51 -60.23
CA LEU A 253 -44.48 18.87 -58.93
C LEU A 253 -45.45 19.50 -57.91
N ASN A 254 -45.60 20.83 -57.91
CA ASN A 254 -46.56 21.52 -57.05
C ASN A 254 -48.04 21.20 -57.37
N GLY A 255 -48.32 20.62 -58.54
CA GLY A 255 -49.63 20.06 -58.89
C GLY A 255 -49.89 18.63 -58.40
N LEU A 256 -48.90 17.99 -57.77
CA LEU A 256 -48.99 16.64 -57.23
C LEU A 256 -49.24 16.64 -55.71
N PRO A 257 -49.66 15.51 -55.11
CA PRO A 257 -49.85 15.42 -53.66
C PRO A 257 -48.55 15.72 -52.88
N PRO A 258 -48.60 16.47 -51.76
CA PRO A 258 -47.41 16.88 -50.98
C PRO A 258 -46.52 15.72 -50.48
N GLU A 259 -47.12 14.54 -50.31
CA GLU A 259 -46.47 13.29 -49.93
C GLU A 259 -45.70 12.59 -51.07
N THR A 260 -45.78 13.11 -52.29
CA THR A 260 -45.03 12.59 -53.45
C THR A 260 -43.52 12.65 -53.18
N VAL A 261 -42.85 11.51 -53.31
CA VAL A 261 -41.40 11.39 -53.11
C VAL A 261 -40.67 11.71 -54.42
N ILE A 262 -39.62 12.53 -54.35
CA ILE A 262 -38.74 12.80 -55.48
C ILE A 262 -37.63 11.75 -55.50
N ALA A 263 -37.63 10.85 -56.48
CA ALA A 263 -36.49 9.98 -56.76
C ALA A 263 -35.47 10.77 -57.59
N LEU A 264 -34.37 11.20 -56.96
CA LEU A 264 -33.32 12.01 -57.57
C LEU A 264 -32.16 11.11 -58.03
N LEU A 265 -32.11 10.82 -59.33
CA LEU A 265 -31.02 10.02 -59.92
C LEU A 265 -30.04 10.95 -60.64
N ALA A 266 -28.94 11.31 -59.96
CA ALA A 266 -27.92 12.21 -60.49
C ALA A 266 -26.53 11.83 -59.97
N THR A 267 -25.47 12.28 -60.64
CA THR A 267 -24.10 12.26 -60.08
C THR A 267 -23.90 13.42 -59.10
N GLU A 268 -22.88 13.34 -58.23
CA GLU A 268 -22.72 14.22 -57.05
C GLU A 268 -22.84 15.72 -57.34
N GLU A 269 -22.16 16.24 -58.37
CA GLU A 269 -22.21 17.67 -58.73
C GLU A 269 -23.56 18.13 -59.27
N PRO A 270 -24.13 17.51 -60.32
CA PRO A 270 -25.52 17.77 -60.74
C PRO A 270 -26.54 17.61 -59.61
N ALA A 271 -26.37 16.64 -58.70
CA ALA A 271 -27.29 16.41 -57.59
C ALA A 271 -27.34 17.61 -56.62
N VAL A 272 -26.19 18.21 -56.28
CA VAL A 272 -26.13 19.42 -55.43
C VAL A 272 -26.92 20.56 -56.07
N MET A 273 -26.75 20.80 -57.37
CA MET A 273 -27.46 21.86 -58.09
C MET A 273 -28.98 21.62 -58.14
N LEU A 274 -29.41 20.37 -58.30
CA LEU A 274 -30.83 20.00 -58.32
C LEU A 274 -31.48 20.12 -56.94
N VAL A 275 -30.82 19.62 -55.87
CA VAL A 275 -31.30 19.79 -54.49
C VAL A 275 -31.38 21.27 -54.13
N GLN A 276 -30.36 22.06 -54.48
CA GLN A 276 -30.38 23.50 -54.27
C GLN A 276 -31.58 24.15 -54.95
N ALA A 277 -31.77 23.92 -56.26
CA ALA A 277 -32.85 24.54 -57.03
C ALA A 277 -34.25 24.16 -56.51
N LEU A 278 -34.46 22.90 -56.10
CA LEU A 278 -35.73 22.45 -55.50
C LEU A 278 -36.00 23.15 -54.16
N ARG A 279 -35.02 23.17 -53.26
CA ARG A 279 -35.18 23.75 -51.90
C ARG A 279 -35.25 25.28 -51.95
N ASP A 280 -34.51 25.92 -52.85
CA ASP A 280 -34.61 27.36 -53.08
C ASP A 280 -35.98 27.79 -53.63
N ALA A 281 -36.63 26.93 -54.43
CA ALA A 281 -38.00 27.10 -54.89
C ALA A 281 -39.08 26.72 -53.85
N GLY A 282 -38.70 26.37 -52.62
CA GLY A 282 -39.62 26.07 -51.52
C GLY A 282 -40.21 24.65 -51.52
N ILE A 283 -39.70 23.72 -52.32
CA ILE A 283 -40.16 22.33 -52.35
C ILE A 283 -39.78 21.62 -51.04
N THR A 284 -40.79 21.16 -50.28
CA THR A 284 -40.59 20.49 -48.98
C THR A 284 -40.78 18.96 -49.02
N ASN A 285 -40.97 18.39 -50.22
CA ASN A 285 -41.10 16.96 -50.47
C ASN A 285 -39.86 16.17 -49.98
N ARG A 286 -40.10 14.91 -49.63
CA ARG A 286 -39.04 13.94 -49.32
C ARG A 286 -38.27 13.62 -50.62
N ILE A 287 -36.94 13.66 -50.58
CA ILE A 287 -36.08 13.31 -51.71
C ILE A 287 -35.39 11.99 -51.36
N ILE A 288 -35.29 11.06 -52.31
CA ILE A 288 -34.46 9.86 -52.18
C ILE A 288 -33.43 9.78 -53.31
N GLY A 289 -32.16 9.57 -52.97
CA GLY A 289 -31.04 9.43 -53.91
C GLY A 289 -30.37 8.06 -53.88
N PRO A 290 -29.60 7.71 -54.94
CA PRO A 290 -28.89 6.43 -55.06
C PRO A 290 -27.63 6.32 -54.19
N SER A 291 -27.05 5.13 -54.13
CA SER A 291 -25.95 4.75 -53.25
C SER A 291 -24.71 5.63 -53.38
N TRP A 292 -24.43 6.13 -54.58
CA TRP A 292 -23.28 7.01 -54.86
C TRP A 292 -23.48 8.47 -54.41
N LEU A 293 -24.67 8.84 -53.90
CA LEU A 293 -24.87 10.09 -53.16
C LEU A 293 -24.75 9.90 -51.64
N GLY A 294 -24.63 8.67 -51.15
CA GLY A 294 -24.45 8.33 -49.73
C GLY A 294 -23.04 8.58 -49.20
N THR A 295 -22.40 9.71 -49.56
CA THR A 295 -21.01 10.02 -49.18
C THR A 295 -20.92 11.26 -48.27
N PRO A 296 -19.91 11.33 -47.37
CA PRO A 296 -19.60 12.57 -46.64
C PRO A 296 -19.30 13.76 -47.55
N ALA A 297 -18.68 13.51 -48.72
CA ALA A 297 -18.37 14.54 -49.71
C ALA A 297 -19.65 15.25 -50.23
N PHE A 298 -20.72 14.50 -50.50
CA PHE A 298 -21.99 15.06 -50.96
C PHE A 298 -22.65 15.94 -49.89
N GLY A 299 -22.75 15.45 -48.65
CA GLY A 299 -23.27 16.22 -47.51
C GLY A 299 -22.50 17.52 -47.27
N LYS A 300 -21.17 17.45 -47.34
CA LYS A 300 -20.25 18.59 -47.22
C LYS A 300 -20.34 19.61 -48.36
N ARG A 301 -20.81 19.22 -49.54
CA ARG A 301 -21.10 20.17 -50.63
C ARG A 301 -22.43 20.89 -50.39
N LEU A 302 -23.45 20.21 -49.88
CA LEU A 302 -24.74 20.81 -49.49
C LEU A 302 -24.58 21.77 -48.30
N SER A 303 -23.77 21.41 -47.30
CA SER A 303 -23.53 22.23 -46.10
C SER A 303 -22.88 23.59 -46.39
N ARG A 304 -22.14 23.68 -47.51
CA ARG A 304 -21.46 24.89 -47.99
C ARG A 304 -22.35 25.82 -48.81
N LEU A 305 -23.61 25.46 -49.07
CA LEU A 305 -24.52 26.29 -49.85
C LEU A 305 -24.92 27.56 -49.07
N PRO A 306 -25.01 28.75 -49.70
CA PRO A 306 -25.07 30.02 -48.99
C PRO A 306 -26.21 30.20 -47.98
N ARG A 307 -27.34 29.51 -48.16
CA ARG A 307 -28.50 29.62 -47.27
C ARG A 307 -28.49 28.65 -46.10
N GLU A 308 -27.71 27.57 -46.14
CA GLU A 308 -27.67 26.59 -45.05
C GLU A 308 -27.20 27.24 -43.75
N SER A 309 -26.23 28.17 -43.81
CA SER A 309 -25.76 28.95 -42.64
C SER A 309 -26.84 29.83 -41.99
N SER A 310 -27.91 30.16 -42.73
CA SER A 310 -29.04 30.96 -42.24
C SER A 310 -30.24 30.11 -41.81
N HIS A 311 -30.35 28.90 -42.36
CA HIS A 311 -31.43 27.93 -42.14
C HIS A 311 -30.81 26.52 -42.14
N PRO A 312 -30.17 26.09 -41.03
CA PRO A 312 -29.55 24.78 -40.96
C PRO A 312 -30.56 23.66 -41.24
N GLY A 313 -30.22 22.69 -42.08
CA GLY A 313 -31.17 21.67 -42.51
C GLY A 313 -32.02 22.01 -43.73
N LEU A 314 -31.84 23.17 -44.38
CA LEU A 314 -32.64 23.55 -45.55
C LEU A 314 -32.39 22.60 -46.73
N TYR A 315 -31.13 22.30 -47.05
CA TYR A 315 -30.77 21.43 -48.17
C TYR A 315 -30.69 19.95 -47.77
N THR A 316 -30.34 19.66 -46.53
CA THR A 316 -30.17 18.30 -45.98
C THR A 316 -31.46 17.71 -45.38
N GLY A 317 -32.41 18.55 -44.97
CA GLY A 317 -33.69 18.12 -44.40
C GLY A 317 -34.54 17.30 -45.38
N LYS A 318 -35.04 16.15 -44.89
CA LYS A 318 -35.82 15.17 -45.68
C LYS A 318 -35.10 14.67 -46.95
N LEU A 319 -33.78 14.77 -47.02
CA LEU A 319 -32.95 14.18 -48.06
C LEU A 319 -32.46 12.81 -47.57
N TYR A 320 -33.07 11.78 -48.14
CA TYR A 320 -32.69 10.39 -47.93
C TYR A 320 -31.73 9.96 -49.05
N VAL A 321 -30.75 9.14 -48.72
CA VAL A 321 -29.83 8.54 -49.69
C VAL A 321 -29.66 7.07 -49.34
N ILE A 322 -29.70 6.20 -50.34
CA ILE A 322 -29.16 4.86 -50.13
C ILE A 322 -27.68 5.05 -49.75
N SER A 323 -27.21 4.33 -48.74
CA SER A 323 -25.84 4.43 -48.28
C SER A 323 -25.22 3.06 -48.16
N SER A 324 -24.01 2.98 -48.69
CA SER A 324 -23.15 1.80 -48.67
C SER A 324 -22.68 1.46 -47.24
N PHE A 325 -22.56 2.47 -46.38
CA PHE A 325 -22.17 2.36 -44.97
C PHE A 325 -22.95 3.38 -44.14
N LEU A 326 -23.19 3.09 -42.86
CA LEU A 326 -23.86 4.00 -41.93
C LEU A 326 -23.12 3.92 -40.58
N PRO A 327 -22.47 5.01 -40.12
CA PRO A 327 -21.52 4.97 -39.01
C PRO A 327 -22.20 4.71 -37.66
N ASP A 328 -23.42 5.23 -37.47
CA ASP A 328 -24.21 5.13 -36.24
C ASP A 328 -24.78 3.73 -35.94
N ILE A 329 -24.73 2.82 -36.93
CA ILE A 329 -25.05 1.39 -36.80
C ILE A 329 -23.85 0.49 -37.14
N ALA A 330 -22.64 1.06 -37.22
CA ALA A 330 -21.45 0.35 -37.63
C ALA A 330 -21.00 -0.67 -36.58
N ASN A 331 -20.61 -1.87 -37.05
CA ASN A 331 -20.20 -2.96 -36.17
C ASN A 331 -18.82 -2.72 -35.55
N GLN A 332 -18.46 -3.53 -34.56
CA GLN A 332 -17.20 -3.38 -33.83
C GLN A 332 -15.94 -3.44 -34.72
N GLN A 333 -15.95 -4.22 -35.82
CA GLN A 333 -14.82 -4.29 -36.74
C GLN A 333 -14.67 -2.99 -37.53
N ALA A 334 -15.79 -2.40 -38.00
CA ALA A 334 -15.79 -1.11 -38.69
C ALA A 334 -15.27 0.01 -37.80
N ASN A 335 -15.74 0.10 -36.55
CA ASN A 335 -15.33 1.16 -35.63
C ASN A 335 -13.84 1.05 -35.30
N ARG A 336 -13.31 -0.17 -35.13
CA ARG A 336 -11.85 -0.41 -34.98
C ARG A 336 -11.07 0.00 -36.23
N LEU A 337 -11.56 -0.33 -37.43
CA LEU A 337 -10.93 0.07 -38.69
C LEU A 337 -10.91 1.59 -38.86
N LEU A 338 -12.04 2.26 -38.64
CA LEU A 338 -12.16 3.72 -38.75
C LEU A 338 -11.22 4.43 -37.76
N ALA A 339 -11.18 3.99 -36.49
CA ALA A 339 -10.25 4.54 -35.50
C ALA A 339 -8.78 4.31 -35.87
N ALA A 340 -8.41 3.11 -36.34
CA ALA A 340 -7.05 2.81 -36.79
C ALA A 340 -6.65 3.58 -38.06
N TYR A 341 -7.61 3.82 -38.96
CA TYR A 341 -7.42 4.65 -40.14
C TYR A 341 -7.19 6.11 -39.77
N GLU A 342 -8.05 6.67 -38.92
CA GLU A 342 -7.98 8.06 -38.50
C GLU A 342 -6.70 8.38 -37.72
N ALA A 343 -6.29 7.50 -36.80
CA ALA A 343 -5.05 7.64 -36.04
C ALA A 343 -3.78 7.70 -36.91
N ARG A 344 -3.83 7.19 -38.16
CA ARG A 344 -2.68 7.11 -39.08
C ARG A 344 -2.78 8.02 -40.30
N PHE A 345 -3.98 8.32 -40.76
CA PHE A 345 -4.24 8.99 -42.05
C PHE A 345 -5.25 10.16 -41.97
N GLY A 346 -5.89 10.39 -40.83
CA GLY A 346 -7.03 11.31 -40.71
C GLY A 346 -8.37 10.67 -41.13
N PRO A 347 -9.49 11.41 -41.03
CA PRO A 347 -10.83 10.86 -41.23
C PRO A 347 -11.02 10.27 -42.64
N LEU A 348 -11.61 9.07 -42.73
CA LEU A 348 -11.89 8.40 -44.00
C LEU A 348 -12.96 9.17 -44.80
N GLY A 349 -12.55 9.83 -45.88
CA GLY A 349 -13.44 10.61 -46.73
C GLY A 349 -14.25 9.76 -47.71
N ASN A 350 -13.67 8.67 -48.20
CA ASN A 350 -14.31 7.76 -49.15
C ASN A 350 -14.74 6.43 -48.50
N TRP A 351 -16.00 6.33 -48.08
CA TRP A 351 -16.58 5.10 -47.49
C TRP A 351 -16.54 3.88 -48.42
N SER A 352 -16.34 4.08 -49.73
CA SER A 352 -16.09 3.02 -50.71
C SER A 352 -14.86 2.15 -50.35
N ALA A 353 -13.90 2.70 -49.60
CA ALA A 353 -12.75 1.94 -49.09
C ALA A 353 -13.14 0.78 -48.18
N LEU A 354 -14.30 0.84 -47.52
CA LEU A 354 -14.81 -0.24 -46.66
C LEU A 354 -15.26 -1.46 -47.50
N TYR A 355 -15.74 -1.24 -48.73
CA TYR A 355 -16.13 -2.32 -49.64
C TYR A 355 -14.92 -3.03 -50.23
N ALA A 356 -13.83 -2.29 -50.47
CA ALA A 356 -12.55 -2.86 -50.85
C ALA A 356 -11.90 -3.60 -49.67
N TYR A 357 -11.97 -3.06 -48.45
CA TYR A 357 -11.55 -3.77 -47.24
C TYR A 357 -12.26 -5.12 -47.11
N ASP A 358 -13.59 -5.15 -47.31
CA ASP A 358 -14.37 -6.39 -47.26
C ASP A 358 -14.14 -7.33 -48.46
N ALA A 359 -13.82 -6.81 -49.65
CA ALA A 359 -13.31 -7.63 -50.75
C ALA A 359 -11.96 -8.28 -50.38
N GLY A 360 -11.11 -7.54 -49.66
CA GLY A 360 -9.90 -8.06 -49.03
C GLY A 360 -10.19 -9.16 -48.01
N GLN A 361 -11.15 -8.96 -47.09
CA GLN A 361 -11.52 -9.97 -46.09
C GLN A 361 -12.07 -11.25 -46.73
N LEU A 362 -12.92 -11.13 -47.77
CA LEU A 362 -13.41 -12.26 -48.56
C LEU A 362 -12.26 -13.04 -49.22
N LEU A 363 -11.28 -12.34 -49.79
CA LEU A 363 -10.10 -12.97 -50.38
C LEU A 363 -9.21 -13.64 -49.32
N VAL A 364 -8.95 -12.99 -48.18
CA VAL A 364 -8.20 -13.58 -47.07
C VAL A 364 -8.88 -14.87 -46.59
N ALA A 365 -10.19 -14.83 -46.36
CA ALA A 365 -10.98 -15.99 -45.94
C ALA A 365 -11.01 -17.09 -47.01
N ALA A 366 -11.11 -16.75 -48.30
CA ALA A 366 -11.07 -17.73 -49.40
C ALA A 366 -9.68 -18.39 -49.54
N VAL A 367 -8.59 -17.63 -49.37
CA VAL A 367 -7.22 -18.15 -49.39
C VAL A 367 -6.96 -19.07 -48.18
N GLN A 368 -7.44 -18.69 -46.99
CA GLN A 368 -7.40 -19.53 -45.78
C GLN A 368 -8.20 -20.83 -45.96
N ARG A 369 -9.47 -20.74 -46.39
CA ARG A 369 -10.33 -21.92 -46.65
C ARG A 369 -9.79 -22.81 -47.77
N ALA A 370 -8.98 -22.27 -48.69
CA ALA A 370 -8.32 -23.05 -49.73
C ALA A 370 -7.11 -23.85 -49.20
N GLY A 371 -6.59 -23.57 -47.99
CA GLY A 371 -5.47 -24.31 -47.41
C GLY A 371 -4.19 -24.24 -48.25
N LEU A 372 -3.86 -23.05 -48.77
CA LEU A 372 -2.73 -22.87 -49.70
C LEU A 372 -1.36 -23.12 -49.08
N ALA A 373 -1.20 -23.17 -47.75
CA ALA A 373 0.06 -23.63 -47.16
C ALA A 373 0.28 -25.16 -47.28
N ALA A 374 -0.77 -25.93 -47.57
CA ALA A 374 -0.72 -27.40 -47.50
C ALA A 374 -0.78 -28.13 -48.85
N SER A 375 -1.33 -27.52 -49.93
CA SER A 375 -1.93 -28.35 -51.00
C SER A 375 -1.93 -27.87 -52.46
N TRP A 376 -1.27 -26.77 -52.86
CA TRP A 376 -1.24 -26.37 -54.28
C TRP A 376 0.07 -26.76 -55.01
N SER A 377 -0.08 -27.33 -56.21
CA SER A 377 1.03 -27.75 -57.08
C SER A 377 1.39 -26.73 -58.17
N THR A 378 0.45 -25.86 -58.55
CA THR A 378 0.64 -24.84 -59.60
C THR A 378 -0.22 -23.60 -59.32
N ARG A 379 0.23 -22.42 -59.78
CA ARG A 379 -0.51 -21.13 -59.67
C ARG A 379 -1.95 -21.24 -60.20
N ALA A 380 -2.13 -21.91 -61.33
CA ALA A 380 -3.45 -22.16 -61.92
C ALA A 380 -4.34 -23.12 -61.09
N SER A 381 -3.76 -23.94 -60.21
CA SER A 381 -4.52 -24.67 -59.19
C SER A 381 -4.94 -23.74 -58.06
N ALA A 382 -4.01 -22.94 -57.52
CA ALA A 382 -4.28 -21.99 -56.44
C ALA A 382 -5.37 -20.97 -56.83
N ARG A 383 -5.30 -20.37 -58.02
CA ARG A 383 -6.31 -19.44 -58.54
C ARG A 383 -7.71 -20.09 -58.64
N ARG A 384 -7.80 -21.35 -59.09
CA ARG A 384 -9.06 -22.12 -59.10
C ARG A 384 -9.58 -22.40 -57.70
N MET A 385 -8.72 -22.83 -56.78
CA MET A 385 -9.11 -23.11 -55.39
C MET A 385 -9.64 -21.84 -54.69
N VAL A 386 -9.00 -20.68 -54.87
CA VAL A 386 -9.49 -19.40 -54.32
C VAL A 386 -10.85 -19.03 -54.93
N ARG A 387 -11.02 -19.15 -56.26
CA ARG A 387 -12.31 -18.97 -56.94
C ARG A 387 -13.39 -19.89 -56.36
N ASP A 388 -13.10 -21.16 -56.19
CA ASP A 388 -14.06 -22.16 -55.69
C ASP A 388 -14.43 -21.89 -54.23
N GLN A 389 -13.48 -21.42 -53.42
CA GLN A 389 -13.76 -21.00 -52.05
C GLN A 389 -14.62 -19.73 -52.01
N LEU A 390 -14.36 -18.71 -52.83
CA LEU A 390 -15.24 -17.54 -52.98
C LEU A 390 -16.66 -17.98 -53.40
N ALA A 391 -16.75 -18.86 -54.41
CA ALA A 391 -18.02 -19.38 -54.90
C ALA A 391 -18.78 -20.29 -53.90
N SER A 392 -18.14 -20.72 -52.81
CA SER A 392 -18.76 -21.50 -51.72
C SER A 392 -19.44 -20.64 -50.65
N ILE A 393 -19.14 -19.33 -50.59
CA ILE A 393 -19.68 -18.38 -49.60
C ILE A 393 -21.10 -17.97 -49.99
N ARG A 394 -22.03 -18.92 -50.04
CA ARG A 394 -23.39 -18.76 -50.63
C ARG A 394 -24.53 -18.54 -49.64
N SER A 395 -24.23 -18.37 -48.36
CA SER A 395 -25.26 -18.25 -47.32
C SER A 395 -24.73 -17.54 -46.10
N VAL A 396 -25.64 -16.95 -45.31
CA VAL A 396 -25.35 -16.41 -43.98
C VAL A 396 -24.62 -17.44 -43.11
N LEU A 397 -24.89 -18.74 -43.28
CA LEU A 397 -24.23 -19.83 -42.56
C LEU A 397 -22.71 -19.93 -42.83
N HIS A 398 -22.27 -19.53 -44.03
CA HIS A 398 -20.88 -19.61 -44.49
C HIS A 398 -20.23 -18.24 -44.67
N ALA A 399 -20.96 -17.17 -44.35
CA ALA A 399 -20.55 -15.78 -44.56
C ALA A 399 -19.22 -15.44 -43.87
N VAL A 400 -18.52 -14.46 -44.41
CA VAL A 400 -17.34 -13.87 -43.80
C VAL A 400 -17.78 -12.62 -43.02
N PRO A 401 -17.35 -12.42 -41.76
CA PRO A 401 -17.65 -11.19 -41.04
C PRO A 401 -16.92 -10.01 -41.71
N GLY A 402 -17.67 -9.04 -42.22
CA GLY A 402 -17.17 -7.83 -42.85
C GLY A 402 -17.38 -6.58 -41.98
N VAL A 403 -16.61 -5.52 -42.24
CA VAL A 403 -16.82 -4.20 -41.61
C VAL A 403 -18.13 -3.56 -42.07
N THR A 404 -18.62 -3.91 -43.25
CA THR A 404 -19.90 -3.42 -43.78
C THR A 404 -21.07 -4.36 -43.48
N GLY A 405 -20.84 -5.53 -42.89
CA GLY A 405 -21.84 -6.55 -42.54
C GLY A 405 -21.37 -7.97 -42.85
N PRO A 406 -22.20 -9.01 -42.65
CA PRO A 406 -21.88 -10.37 -43.10
C PRO A 406 -21.79 -10.41 -44.64
N LEU A 407 -20.76 -11.08 -45.14
CA LEU A 407 -20.40 -11.12 -46.56
C LEU A 407 -20.68 -12.52 -47.14
N HIS A 408 -21.68 -12.63 -48.01
CA HIS A 408 -21.97 -13.83 -48.81
C HIS A 408 -22.61 -13.46 -50.15
N PHE A 409 -22.50 -14.36 -51.13
CA PHE A 409 -23.01 -14.20 -52.49
C PHE A 409 -24.31 -14.99 -52.70
N GLY A 410 -25.20 -14.47 -53.53
CA GLY A 410 -26.31 -15.23 -54.11
C GLY A 410 -25.84 -16.14 -55.26
N GLU A 411 -26.77 -16.81 -55.93
CA GLU A 411 -26.45 -17.79 -56.99
C GLU A 411 -25.67 -17.21 -58.17
N ASP A 412 -25.88 -15.91 -58.48
CA ASP A 412 -25.29 -15.20 -59.62
C ASP A 412 -24.00 -14.41 -59.28
N GLY A 413 -23.41 -14.66 -58.11
CA GLY A 413 -22.21 -13.97 -57.65
C GLY A 413 -22.43 -12.52 -57.16
N THR A 414 -23.67 -12.04 -57.12
CA THR A 414 -24.04 -10.75 -56.51
C THR A 414 -24.17 -10.91 -54.99
N PRO A 415 -23.67 -9.99 -54.16
CA PRO A 415 -23.72 -10.11 -52.70
C PRO A 415 -25.14 -9.93 -52.17
N GLU A 416 -25.50 -10.79 -51.23
CA GLU A 416 -26.79 -10.78 -50.54
C GLU A 416 -26.77 -9.92 -49.29
N ARG A 417 -26.42 -8.64 -49.47
CA ARG A 417 -26.27 -7.69 -48.38
C ARG A 417 -27.51 -6.81 -48.19
N ALA A 418 -27.78 -6.40 -46.95
CA ALA A 418 -28.79 -5.39 -46.63
C ALA A 418 -28.30 -4.01 -47.05
N LEU A 419 -29.16 -3.25 -47.73
CA LEU A 419 -28.91 -1.84 -48.04
C LEU A 419 -29.43 -0.96 -46.90
N GLY A 420 -28.66 0.08 -46.58
CA GLY A 420 -29.08 1.12 -45.64
C GLY A 420 -29.60 2.35 -46.37
N VAL A 421 -30.52 3.07 -45.77
CA VAL A 421 -30.87 4.44 -46.15
C VAL A 421 -30.37 5.38 -45.05
N GLY A 422 -29.51 6.30 -45.44
CA GLY A 422 -29.08 7.40 -44.58
C GLY A 422 -29.87 8.68 -44.82
N GLN A 423 -29.79 9.60 -43.87
CA GLN A 423 -30.26 10.97 -43.96
C GLN A 423 -29.15 11.89 -43.47
N PHE A 424 -28.93 13.02 -44.16
CA PHE A 424 -27.97 14.03 -43.69
C PHE A 424 -28.58 14.83 -42.53
N ASN A 425 -27.85 14.96 -41.43
CA ASN A 425 -28.27 15.73 -40.25
C ASN A 425 -27.85 17.21 -40.40
N SER A 426 -28.70 18.14 -39.94
CA SER A 426 -28.43 19.59 -39.91
C SER A 426 -27.26 19.98 -39.00
N ALA A 427 -26.98 19.17 -37.97
CA ALA A 427 -25.94 19.46 -36.97
C ALA A 427 -24.52 18.94 -37.33
N GLY A 428 -24.39 18.08 -38.36
CA GLY A 428 -23.11 17.42 -38.70
C GLY A 428 -23.04 16.84 -40.12
N PRO A 429 -23.34 17.61 -41.18
CA PRO A 429 -23.36 17.10 -42.57
C PRO A 429 -21.99 16.71 -43.13
N ASP A 430 -20.90 17.12 -42.47
CA ASP A 430 -19.52 16.79 -42.84
C ASP A 430 -19.12 15.34 -42.45
N ASP A 431 -19.86 14.69 -41.54
CA ASP A 431 -19.61 13.33 -41.05
C ASP A 431 -20.28 12.23 -41.91
N GLY A 432 -21.07 12.63 -42.91
CA GLY A 432 -21.86 11.74 -43.77
C GLY A 432 -23.30 11.53 -43.31
N PRO A 433 -24.08 10.71 -44.04
CA PRO A 433 -25.47 10.47 -43.67
C PRO A 433 -25.58 9.49 -42.48
N THR A 434 -26.43 9.82 -41.51
CA THR A 434 -26.77 8.97 -40.37
C THR A 434 -27.96 8.05 -40.72
N THR A 435 -28.14 6.94 -40.02
CA THR A 435 -29.19 5.96 -40.31
C THR A 435 -30.58 6.58 -40.22
N ALA A 436 -31.36 6.50 -41.31
CA ALA A 436 -32.75 6.96 -41.28
C ALA A 436 -33.57 6.16 -40.25
N LEU A 437 -34.54 6.82 -39.60
CA LEU A 437 -35.39 6.27 -38.50
C LEU A 437 -36.22 5.03 -38.88
N THR A 438 -36.18 4.60 -40.13
CA THR A 438 -36.76 3.37 -40.62
C THR A 438 -35.77 2.77 -41.60
N GLN A 439 -35.46 1.49 -41.46
CA GLN A 439 -34.77 0.70 -42.48
C GLN A 439 -35.73 -0.34 -43.02
N LEU A 440 -35.32 -1.07 -44.06
CA LEU A 440 -36.01 -2.27 -44.49
C LEU A 440 -35.13 -3.49 -44.27
N ARG A 441 -35.76 -4.59 -43.87
CA ARG A 441 -35.10 -5.90 -43.77
C ARG A 441 -35.88 -6.90 -44.61
N TYR A 442 -35.14 -7.70 -45.39
CA TYR A 442 -35.71 -8.85 -46.07
C TYR A 442 -35.99 -9.95 -45.04
N THR A 443 -37.22 -10.41 -44.97
CA THR A 443 -37.65 -11.51 -44.10
C THR A 443 -38.12 -12.67 -44.94
N VAL A 444 -37.60 -13.86 -44.68
CA VAL A 444 -38.04 -15.11 -45.31
C VAL A 444 -39.16 -15.72 -44.48
N ASP A 445 -40.18 -16.26 -45.14
CA ASP A 445 -41.29 -16.93 -44.48
C ASP A 445 -40.86 -18.26 -43.83
N ALA A 446 -41.72 -18.81 -42.96
CA ALA A 446 -41.39 -19.94 -42.10
C ALA A 446 -40.93 -21.21 -42.85
N ASP A 447 -41.35 -21.39 -44.10
CA ASP A 447 -40.95 -22.51 -44.97
C ASP A 447 -39.66 -22.26 -45.78
N GLY A 448 -39.07 -21.07 -45.67
CA GLY A 448 -37.81 -20.70 -46.32
C GLY A 448 -37.89 -20.44 -47.84
N LYS A 449 -39.10 -20.34 -48.41
CA LYS A 449 -39.34 -20.36 -49.88
C LYS A 449 -39.63 -19.01 -50.53
N GLU A 450 -40.38 -18.16 -49.86
CA GLU A 450 -40.66 -16.78 -50.28
C GLU A 450 -40.31 -15.83 -49.15
N GLY A 451 -40.07 -14.57 -49.48
CA GLY A 451 -39.72 -13.56 -48.49
C GLY A 451 -40.07 -12.16 -48.97
N SER A 452 -40.50 -11.33 -48.03
CA SER A 452 -40.91 -9.94 -48.26
C SER A 452 -40.02 -8.96 -47.52
N MET A 453 -39.93 -7.74 -48.05
CA MET A 453 -39.34 -6.61 -47.35
C MET A 453 -40.30 -6.13 -46.26
N ARG A 454 -39.78 -5.88 -45.06
CA ARG A 454 -40.55 -5.36 -43.92
C ARG A 454 -39.85 -4.15 -43.28
N PRO A 455 -40.60 -3.18 -42.72
CA PRO A 455 -40.04 -2.12 -41.89
C PRO A 455 -39.24 -2.67 -40.71
N LEU A 456 -38.03 -2.15 -40.55
CA LEU A 456 -37.15 -2.35 -39.40
C LEU A 456 -37.11 -1.02 -38.63
N SER A 457 -37.58 -1.02 -37.39
CA SER A 457 -37.59 0.19 -36.56
C SER A 457 -36.17 0.52 -36.11
N VAL A 458 -35.69 1.71 -36.48
CA VAL A 458 -34.42 2.24 -35.96
C VAL A 458 -34.71 3.14 -34.79
N VAL A 459 -34.01 2.86 -33.70
CA VAL A 459 -34.15 3.61 -32.46
C VAL A 459 -32.82 4.28 -32.21
N HIS A 460 -32.81 5.57 -32.50
CA HIS A 460 -31.73 6.51 -32.23
C HIS A 460 -31.61 6.66 -30.72
N VAL A 461 -30.47 6.30 -30.14
CA VAL A 461 -30.22 6.36 -28.70
C VAL A 461 -29.00 7.20 -28.41
N GLY A 462 -29.20 8.25 -27.62
CA GLY A 462 -28.12 9.09 -27.13
C GLY A 462 -28.08 9.13 -25.63
N MET A 463 -26.91 9.51 -25.10
CA MET A 463 -26.65 9.49 -23.67
C MET A 463 -25.76 10.65 -23.23
N SER A 464 -26.09 11.29 -22.11
CA SER A 464 -25.27 12.35 -21.49
C SER A 464 -24.94 11.97 -20.06
N VAL A 465 -23.65 11.73 -19.78
CA VAL A 465 -23.18 11.46 -18.42
C VAL A 465 -23.18 12.77 -17.62
N SER A 466 -23.87 12.77 -16.48
CA SER A 466 -23.97 13.92 -15.58
C SER A 466 -23.02 13.81 -14.39
N ARG A 467 -22.82 12.60 -13.85
CA ARG A 467 -21.87 12.33 -12.76
C ARG A 467 -21.33 10.91 -12.80
N ILE A 468 -20.04 10.77 -12.47
CA ILE A 468 -19.44 9.50 -12.06
C ILE A 468 -19.00 9.67 -10.59
N SER A 469 -19.17 8.65 -9.77
CA SER A 469 -18.91 8.64 -8.31
C SER A 469 -18.64 7.22 -7.80
N ASP A 470 -18.28 7.07 -6.53
CA ASP A 470 -18.03 5.78 -5.86
C ASP A 470 -17.19 4.79 -6.70
N ILE A 471 -16.07 5.26 -7.27
CA ILE A 471 -15.16 4.45 -8.07
C ILE A 471 -14.40 3.51 -7.13
N ASP A 472 -14.69 2.21 -7.25
CA ASP A 472 -14.00 1.13 -6.56
C ASP A 472 -13.13 0.36 -7.57
N PRO A 473 -11.82 0.68 -7.67
CA PRO A 473 -10.90 -0.02 -8.58
C PRO A 473 -10.57 -1.45 -8.13
N VAL A 474 -10.88 -1.84 -6.88
CA VAL A 474 -10.59 -3.19 -6.37
C VAL A 474 -11.70 -4.16 -6.79
N ASN A 475 -12.95 -3.74 -6.65
CA ASN A 475 -14.12 -4.51 -7.10
C ASN A 475 -14.51 -4.21 -8.56
N ARG A 476 -13.75 -3.34 -9.24
CA ARG A 476 -13.98 -2.88 -10.62
C ARG A 476 -15.43 -2.43 -10.82
N SER A 477 -15.87 -1.43 -10.05
CA SER A 477 -17.21 -0.85 -10.21
C SER A 477 -17.24 0.66 -9.94
N ALA A 478 -18.12 1.37 -10.64
CA ALA A 478 -18.36 2.80 -10.43
C ALA A 478 -19.86 3.12 -10.46
N ARG A 479 -20.28 4.14 -9.72
CA ARG A 479 -21.65 4.66 -9.77
C ARG A 479 -21.75 5.76 -10.82
N ILE A 480 -22.68 5.61 -11.77
CA ILE A 480 -22.91 6.55 -12.87
C ILE A 480 -24.33 7.11 -12.77
N GLU A 481 -24.44 8.43 -12.91
CA GLU A 481 -25.67 9.17 -13.17
C GLU A 481 -25.60 9.69 -14.62
N PHE A 482 -26.64 9.42 -15.41
CA PHE A 482 -26.71 9.83 -16.81
C PHE A 482 -28.15 9.99 -17.30
N ASP A 483 -28.32 10.82 -18.31
CA ASP A 483 -29.56 10.95 -19.06
C ASP A 483 -29.47 10.11 -20.34
N LEU A 484 -30.53 9.37 -20.67
CA LEU A 484 -30.62 8.44 -21.80
C LEU A 484 -31.88 8.77 -22.59
N TRP A 485 -31.76 9.08 -23.88
CA TRP A 485 -32.92 9.37 -24.73
C TRP A 485 -33.05 8.40 -25.90
N PHE A 486 -34.30 8.18 -26.31
CA PHE A 486 -34.68 7.35 -27.44
C PHE A 486 -35.50 8.21 -28.42
N ARG A 487 -35.09 8.22 -29.69
CA ARG A 487 -35.79 8.85 -30.81
C ARG A 487 -36.10 7.79 -31.86
N TYR A 488 -37.34 7.69 -32.32
CA TYR A 488 -37.74 6.65 -33.28
C TYR A 488 -38.99 7.07 -34.06
N ARG A 489 -39.22 6.41 -35.20
CA ARG A 489 -40.43 6.61 -36.02
C ARG A 489 -41.38 5.43 -35.86
N ASN A 490 -42.66 5.71 -35.65
CA ASN A 490 -43.68 4.68 -35.50
C ASN A 490 -44.36 4.41 -36.84
N VAL A 491 -43.89 3.38 -37.54
CA VAL A 491 -44.34 2.94 -38.88
C VAL A 491 -45.30 1.75 -38.74
N PRO A 492 -46.29 1.54 -39.62
CA PRO A 492 -47.07 0.28 -39.65
C PRO A 492 -46.19 -0.97 -39.50
N ASP A 493 -46.71 -1.97 -38.79
CA ASP A 493 -46.04 -3.20 -38.36
C ASP A 493 -44.81 -3.05 -37.44
N SER A 494 -44.41 -1.83 -37.04
CA SER A 494 -43.37 -1.60 -36.03
C SER A 494 -43.75 -2.11 -34.63
N PRO A 495 -42.79 -2.42 -33.74
CA PRO A 495 -43.06 -2.68 -32.33
C PRO A 495 -43.71 -1.49 -31.62
N PRO A 496 -44.57 -1.71 -30.61
CA PRO A 496 -45.21 -0.62 -29.90
C PRO A 496 -44.19 0.22 -29.09
N PRO A 497 -44.41 1.54 -28.92
CA PRO A 497 -43.51 2.46 -28.20
C PRO A 497 -43.00 1.98 -26.83
N ALA A 498 -43.81 1.23 -26.08
CA ALA A 498 -43.42 0.66 -24.79
C ALA A 498 -42.39 -0.48 -24.91
N ALA A 499 -42.48 -1.32 -25.95
CA ALA A 499 -41.54 -2.40 -26.21
C ALA A 499 -40.19 -1.88 -26.77
N VAL A 500 -40.23 -0.76 -27.49
CA VAL A 500 -39.04 -0.04 -27.97
C VAL A 500 -38.15 0.44 -26.81
N THR A 501 -38.74 0.94 -25.72
CA THR A 501 -38.00 1.43 -24.54
C THR A 501 -37.81 0.38 -23.44
N ASP A 502 -38.26 -0.86 -23.63
CA ASP A 502 -38.05 -1.97 -22.67
C ASP A 502 -36.64 -2.56 -22.83
N ILE A 503 -35.69 -1.98 -22.09
CA ILE A 503 -34.28 -2.40 -22.08
C ILE A 503 -33.88 -3.15 -20.81
N GLN A 504 -32.78 -3.88 -20.93
CA GLN A 504 -32.05 -4.54 -19.85
C GLN A 504 -30.59 -4.08 -19.88
N PHE A 505 -30.10 -3.47 -18.79
CA PHE A 505 -28.68 -3.25 -18.57
C PHE A 505 -27.98 -4.57 -18.20
N LEU A 506 -26.77 -4.79 -18.72
CA LEU A 506 -26.04 -6.05 -18.61
C LEU A 506 -24.87 -5.99 -17.62
N ASP A 507 -24.09 -4.91 -17.64
CA ASP A 507 -22.85 -4.79 -16.86
C ASP A 507 -23.09 -4.06 -15.51
N THR A 508 -24.14 -4.44 -14.79
CA THR A 508 -24.52 -3.79 -13.51
C THR A 508 -24.28 -4.72 -12.33
N THR A 509 -23.84 -4.17 -11.19
CA THR A 509 -23.74 -4.93 -9.93
C THR A 509 -25.08 -5.07 -9.22
N GLU A 510 -26.04 -4.21 -9.56
CA GLU A 510 -27.38 -4.09 -8.97
C GLU A 510 -28.40 -3.91 -10.11
N PRO A 511 -29.63 -4.48 -10.05
CA PRO A 511 -30.59 -4.37 -11.16
C PRO A 511 -31.04 -2.92 -11.42
N VAL A 512 -30.65 -2.36 -12.56
CA VAL A 512 -31.10 -1.04 -13.02
C VAL A 512 -32.34 -1.19 -13.92
N VAL A 513 -33.38 -0.40 -13.64
CA VAL A 513 -34.65 -0.39 -14.39
C VAL A 513 -34.99 1.06 -14.75
N LEU A 514 -35.46 1.31 -15.97
CA LEU A 514 -35.93 2.63 -16.37
C LEU A 514 -37.23 2.98 -15.63
N GLY A 515 -37.28 4.19 -15.06
CA GLY A 515 -38.51 4.79 -14.54
C GLY A 515 -39.43 5.31 -15.65
N PRO A 516 -40.48 6.08 -15.32
CA PRO A 516 -41.20 6.86 -16.33
C PRO A 516 -40.27 7.86 -17.02
N PRO A 517 -40.51 8.22 -18.30
CA PRO A 517 -39.71 9.23 -18.98
C PRO A 517 -39.86 10.60 -18.30
N LEU A 518 -38.75 11.35 -18.19
CA LEU A 518 -38.73 12.73 -17.74
C LEU A 518 -39.37 13.68 -18.75
N GLU A 519 -39.12 13.41 -20.04
CA GLU A 519 -39.69 14.14 -21.16
C GLU A 519 -40.18 13.14 -22.20
N GLN A 520 -41.37 13.39 -22.75
CA GLN A 520 -41.90 12.67 -23.90
C GLN A 520 -42.52 13.69 -24.85
N SER A 521 -42.05 13.72 -26.09
CA SER A 521 -42.56 14.60 -27.13
C SER A 521 -42.75 13.84 -28.44
N ARG A 522 -43.63 14.36 -29.31
CA ARG A 522 -43.89 13.79 -30.63
C ARG A 522 -43.91 14.90 -31.67
N SER A 523 -43.02 14.81 -32.64
CA SER A 523 -42.89 15.76 -33.75
C SER A 523 -43.22 15.06 -35.06
N GLY A 524 -44.47 15.21 -35.51
CA GLY A 524 -45.00 14.49 -36.66
C GLY A 524 -44.96 12.97 -36.48
N ASP A 525 -44.14 12.31 -37.29
CA ASP A 525 -43.97 10.86 -37.31
C ASP A 525 -42.97 10.36 -36.24
N GLU A 526 -42.22 11.27 -35.61
CA GLU A 526 -41.11 10.95 -34.71
C GLU A 526 -41.52 11.09 -33.24
N GLU A 527 -41.17 10.09 -32.42
CA GLU A 527 -41.38 10.06 -30.98
C GLU A 527 -40.02 10.15 -30.25
N TYR A 528 -39.94 11.03 -29.25
CA TYR A 528 -38.78 11.24 -28.40
C TYR A 528 -39.12 10.94 -26.93
N ARG A 529 -38.23 10.25 -26.22
CA ARG A 529 -38.37 9.93 -24.79
C ARG A 529 -37.03 10.06 -24.08
N LEU A 530 -36.98 10.88 -23.03
CA LEU A 530 -35.81 11.09 -22.17
C LEU A 530 -36.00 10.38 -20.82
N TYR A 531 -34.98 9.71 -20.32
CA TYR A 531 -34.96 9.04 -19.01
C TYR A 531 -33.70 9.46 -18.23
N HIS A 532 -33.82 9.66 -16.93
CA HIS A 532 -32.66 9.79 -16.04
C HIS A 532 -32.39 8.46 -15.35
N VAL A 533 -31.13 8.04 -15.32
CA VAL A 533 -30.71 6.73 -14.85
C VAL A 533 -29.54 6.87 -13.88
N THR A 534 -29.65 6.18 -12.74
CA THR A 534 -28.58 6.06 -11.75
C THR A 534 -28.35 4.58 -11.46
N GLY A 535 -27.10 4.13 -11.52
CA GLY A 535 -26.76 2.73 -11.27
C GLY A 535 -25.29 2.52 -10.95
N ARG A 536 -24.94 1.32 -10.48
CA ARG A 536 -23.55 0.89 -10.29
C ARG A 536 -23.18 -0.12 -11.38
N PHE A 537 -22.17 0.24 -12.16
CA PHE A 537 -21.73 -0.46 -13.35
C PHE A 537 -20.33 -1.03 -13.16
N LEU A 538 -20.04 -2.13 -13.86
CA LEU A 538 -18.75 -2.81 -13.83
C LEU A 538 -17.71 -2.06 -14.69
N MET A 539 -16.45 -2.25 -14.32
CA MET A 539 -15.28 -1.67 -14.98
C MET A 539 -14.41 -2.79 -15.58
N ASP A 540 -13.71 -2.47 -16.67
CA ASP A 540 -12.75 -3.34 -17.37
C ASP A 540 -13.34 -4.68 -17.82
N VAL A 541 -14.64 -4.68 -18.13
CA VAL A 541 -15.38 -5.86 -18.61
C VAL A 541 -14.90 -6.31 -20.00
N TRP A 542 -14.31 -5.40 -20.78
CA TRP A 542 -13.95 -5.61 -22.18
C TRP A 542 -12.44 -5.37 -22.40
N GLN A 543 -11.70 -6.45 -22.65
CA GLN A 543 -10.23 -6.47 -22.69
C GLN A 543 -9.62 -6.10 -24.05
N ASP A 544 -10.38 -5.42 -24.91
CA ASP A 544 -10.03 -5.22 -26.33
C ASP A 544 -8.81 -4.30 -26.56
N ALA A 545 -8.46 -3.46 -25.59
CA ALA A 545 -7.19 -2.72 -25.54
C ALA A 545 -6.86 -2.33 -24.09
N ARG A 546 -5.58 -2.41 -23.69
CA ARG A 546 -5.15 -2.02 -22.34
C ARG A 546 -5.25 -0.50 -22.15
N PRO A 547 -5.92 0.01 -21.10
CA PRO A 547 -5.81 1.42 -20.74
C PRO A 547 -4.37 1.77 -20.30
N PRO A 548 -3.96 3.04 -20.39
CA PRO A 548 -2.66 3.48 -19.87
C PRO A 548 -2.58 3.29 -18.34
N LEU A 549 -1.36 3.22 -17.81
CA LEU A 549 -1.05 2.87 -16.41
C LEU A 549 -1.98 3.56 -15.37
N GLY A 550 -2.81 2.75 -14.72
CA GLY A 550 -3.77 3.16 -13.68
C GLY A 550 -5.12 3.68 -14.18
N GLY A 551 -5.34 3.75 -15.50
CA GLY A 551 -6.65 4.00 -16.09
C GLY A 551 -7.53 2.76 -16.09
N HIS A 552 -8.84 2.97 -16.08
CA HIS A 552 -9.87 1.93 -16.14
C HIS A 552 -10.93 2.32 -17.18
N ARG A 553 -11.63 1.34 -17.75
CA ARG A 553 -12.79 1.56 -18.63
C ARG A 553 -14.07 1.26 -17.89
N VAL A 554 -14.90 2.27 -17.67
CA VAL A 554 -16.26 2.09 -17.16
C VAL A 554 -17.13 1.64 -18.34
N GLY A 555 -17.73 0.47 -18.22
CA GLY A 555 -18.52 -0.14 -19.29
C GLY A 555 -20.01 -0.15 -18.97
N LEU A 556 -20.82 0.35 -19.90
CA LEU A 556 -22.27 0.27 -19.84
C LEU A 556 -22.82 -0.33 -21.13
N ARG A 557 -23.37 -1.55 -21.06
CA ARG A 557 -24.16 -2.14 -22.14
C ARG A 557 -25.61 -2.33 -21.73
N PHE A 558 -26.52 -2.06 -22.65
CA PHE A 558 -27.91 -2.48 -22.56
C PHE A 558 -28.38 -3.11 -23.87
N ARG A 559 -29.46 -3.89 -23.78
CA ARG A 559 -30.14 -4.51 -24.92
C ARG A 559 -31.65 -4.38 -24.79
N SER A 560 -32.40 -4.55 -25.88
CA SER A 560 -33.85 -4.76 -25.75
C SER A 560 -34.11 -6.07 -24.98
N ARG A 561 -35.12 -6.05 -24.10
CA ARG A 561 -35.52 -7.24 -23.32
C ARG A 561 -36.29 -8.25 -24.16
N ASN A 562 -37.12 -7.76 -25.09
CA ASN A 562 -38.18 -8.54 -25.76
C ASN A 562 -38.16 -8.44 -27.30
N LEU A 563 -37.35 -7.55 -27.89
CA LEU A 563 -37.25 -7.40 -29.34
C LEU A 563 -35.90 -7.92 -29.86
N SER A 564 -35.95 -8.65 -30.97
CA SER A 564 -34.79 -9.14 -31.71
C SER A 564 -34.40 -8.22 -32.88
N GLN A 565 -33.18 -8.36 -33.39
CA GLN A 565 -32.60 -7.50 -34.44
C GLN A 565 -33.37 -7.48 -35.77
N ASP A 566 -34.25 -8.45 -36.02
CA ASP A 566 -35.14 -8.49 -37.18
C ASP A 566 -36.35 -7.54 -37.05
N ARG A 567 -36.66 -7.11 -35.82
CA ARG A 567 -37.75 -6.18 -35.49
C ARG A 567 -37.27 -4.77 -35.14
N MET A 568 -36.04 -4.64 -34.63
CA MET A 568 -35.52 -3.39 -34.08
C MET A 568 -33.99 -3.37 -34.15
N ILE A 569 -33.40 -2.22 -34.51
CA ILE A 569 -31.98 -1.94 -34.23
C ILE A 569 -31.83 -0.62 -33.49
N PHE A 570 -30.77 -0.52 -32.70
CA PHE A 570 -30.33 0.75 -32.14
C PHE A 570 -29.36 1.43 -33.12
N ALA A 571 -29.44 2.75 -33.21
CA ALA A 571 -28.44 3.62 -33.82
C ALA A 571 -27.94 4.59 -32.75
N ALA A 572 -26.67 4.95 -32.76
CA ALA A 572 -26.17 6.00 -31.87
C ALA A 572 -26.71 7.37 -32.29
N ASP A 573 -27.31 8.12 -31.36
CA ASP A 573 -27.76 9.49 -31.55
C ASP A 573 -26.92 10.43 -30.69
N GLU A 574 -26.35 11.45 -31.31
CA GLU A 574 -25.43 12.39 -30.68
C GLU A 574 -26.08 13.71 -30.28
N GLY A 575 -27.37 13.88 -30.60
CA GLY A 575 -28.06 15.15 -30.45
C GLY A 575 -27.46 16.24 -31.35
N ASP A 576 -27.77 17.49 -31.06
CA ASP A 576 -27.28 18.63 -31.84
C ASP A 576 -25.78 18.91 -31.59
N GLY A 577 -24.91 18.20 -32.32
CA GLY A 577 -23.61 18.74 -32.75
C GLY A 577 -22.33 18.11 -32.22
N ALA A 578 -22.34 16.87 -31.72
CA ALA A 578 -21.11 16.20 -31.25
C ALA A 578 -20.91 14.81 -31.89
N ALA A 579 -20.32 14.79 -33.08
CA ALA A 579 -19.92 13.56 -33.80
C ALA A 579 -19.26 12.51 -32.88
N HIS A 580 -19.38 11.22 -33.23
CA HIS A 580 -18.87 9.98 -32.61
C HIS A 580 -17.48 9.99 -31.95
N ARG A 581 -16.71 11.06 -32.15
CA ARG A 581 -15.29 11.24 -31.86
C ARG A 581 -15.03 12.41 -30.90
N ASP A 582 -16.06 13.15 -30.49
CA ASP A 582 -15.94 14.35 -29.65
C ASP A 582 -16.72 14.28 -28.32
N LEU A 583 -17.39 13.16 -28.05
CA LEU A 583 -18.08 12.89 -26.79
C LEU A 583 -17.11 12.97 -25.59
N ALA A 584 -15.85 12.56 -25.79
CA ALA A 584 -14.73 12.76 -24.87
C ALA A 584 -14.39 14.25 -24.61
N ARG A 585 -14.52 15.14 -25.60
CA ARG A 585 -14.28 16.59 -25.45
C ARG A 585 -15.43 17.27 -24.70
N VAL A 586 -16.67 16.86 -24.99
CA VAL A 586 -17.88 17.33 -24.28
C VAL A 586 -17.86 16.91 -22.80
N LEU A 587 -17.45 15.67 -22.50
CA LEU A 587 -17.33 15.16 -21.13
C LEU A 587 -16.04 15.61 -20.43
N GLY A 588 -14.94 15.82 -21.15
CA GLY A 588 -13.62 16.17 -20.59
C GLY A 588 -13.56 17.52 -19.85
N GLY A 589 -14.56 18.38 -20.01
CA GLY A 589 -14.75 19.58 -19.20
C GLY A 589 -15.54 19.38 -17.90
N ARG A 590 -16.28 18.28 -17.75
CA ARG A 590 -17.12 17.97 -16.58
C ARG A 590 -16.33 17.13 -15.57
N LYS A 591 -16.01 17.72 -14.42
CA LYS A 591 -15.35 16.99 -13.32
C LYS A 591 -16.19 15.79 -12.87
N VAL A 592 -15.55 14.63 -12.77
CA VAL A 592 -16.04 13.51 -11.96
C VAL A 592 -16.17 14.01 -10.52
N ALA A 593 -17.41 14.13 -10.03
CA ALA A 593 -17.66 14.87 -8.79
C ALA A 593 -17.05 14.14 -7.58
N GLY A 594 -16.14 14.81 -6.86
CA GLY A 594 -15.56 14.31 -5.62
C GLY A 594 -14.42 13.29 -5.76
N SER A 595 -13.84 13.11 -6.95
CA SER A 595 -12.73 12.15 -7.13
C SER A 595 -11.52 12.73 -7.87
N ASN A 596 -10.34 12.13 -7.64
CA ASN A 596 -9.12 12.43 -8.38
C ASN A 596 -9.10 11.72 -9.75
N TRP A 597 -10.20 11.68 -10.49
CA TRP A 597 -10.29 11.01 -11.80
C TRP A 597 -10.83 11.95 -12.89
N ALA A 598 -10.37 11.74 -14.11
CA ALA A 598 -10.76 12.48 -15.31
C ALA A 598 -11.19 11.50 -16.41
N VAL A 599 -12.18 11.87 -17.20
CA VAL A 599 -12.56 11.14 -18.42
C VAL A 599 -11.53 11.49 -19.50
N THR A 600 -10.85 10.49 -20.07
CA THR A 600 -9.88 10.70 -21.16
C THR A 600 -10.42 10.31 -22.53
N ASP A 601 -11.37 9.37 -22.58
CA ASP A 601 -12.07 8.97 -23.80
C ASP A 601 -13.50 8.51 -23.48
N ALA A 602 -14.42 8.64 -24.43
CA ALA A 602 -15.80 8.20 -24.30
C ALA A 602 -16.40 7.88 -25.68
N VAL A 603 -16.87 6.64 -25.83
CA VAL A 603 -17.32 6.08 -27.11
C VAL A 603 -18.69 5.43 -26.92
N LEU A 604 -19.70 5.93 -27.64
CA LEU A 604 -21.00 5.26 -27.78
C LEU A 604 -20.98 4.42 -29.06
N THR A 605 -21.41 3.16 -29.00
CA THR A 605 -21.52 2.28 -30.17
C THR A 605 -22.82 1.48 -30.12
N ALA A 606 -23.55 1.45 -31.24
CA ALA A 606 -24.57 0.43 -31.45
C ALA A 606 -23.85 -0.88 -31.83
N ASP A 607 -23.85 -1.85 -30.92
CA ASP A 607 -23.25 -3.15 -31.16
C ASP A 607 -24.33 -4.05 -31.79
N ILE A 608 -24.35 -4.09 -33.12
CA ILE A 608 -25.04 -5.14 -33.88
C ILE A 608 -24.10 -6.37 -33.85
N PRO A 609 -24.43 -7.41 -33.08
CA PRO A 609 -23.65 -8.63 -33.04
C PRO A 609 -23.45 -9.17 -34.45
N ALA A 610 -22.20 -9.50 -34.79
CA ALA A 610 -21.93 -10.26 -36.00
C ALA A 610 -22.77 -11.55 -35.95
N VAL A 611 -23.74 -11.67 -36.87
CA VAL A 611 -24.53 -12.88 -37.04
C VAL A 611 -23.55 -14.02 -37.26
N VAL A 612 -23.45 -14.91 -36.28
CA VAL A 612 -22.48 -16.00 -36.31
C VAL A 612 -22.75 -16.83 -37.57
N PRO A 613 -21.76 -17.04 -38.46
CA PRO A 613 -21.93 -17.95 -39.59
C PRO A 613 -22.21 -19.35 -39.06
N GLY A 614 -23.49 -19.74 -39.12
CA GLY A 614 -24.04 -20.88 -38.37
C GLY A 614 -25.45 -20.61 -37.81
N ALA A 615 -25.76 -19.35 -37.51
CA ALA A 615 -26.97 -18.92 -36.85
C ALA A 615 -28.00 -18.33 -37.85
N GLN A 616 -28.74 -19.21 -38.52
CA GLN A 616 -30.19 -19.07 -38.38
C GLN A 616 -30.47 -19.41 -36.93
N SER A 617 -30.58 -18.38 -36.09
CA SER A 617 -30.55 -18.54 -34.64
C SER A 617 -31.53 -19.61 -34.18
N ARG A 618 -30.98 -20.66 -33.58
CA ARG A 618 -31.80 -21.76 -33.09
C ARG A 618 -32.80 -21.19 -32.08
N PRO A 619 -34.01 -21.77 -31.93
CA PRO A 619 -34.99 -21.29 -30.94
C PRO A 619 -34.40 -21.18 -29.52
N GLU A 620 -33.37 -21.97 -29.21
CA GLU A 620 -32.59 -21.95 -27.98
C GLU A 620 -31.66 -20.72 -27.86
N GLU A 621 -31.04 -20.27 -28.94
CA GLU A 621 -30.18 -19.07 -28.97
C GLU A 621 -31.01 -17.78 -28.87
N ARG A 622 -32.20 -17.77 -29.49
CA ARG A 622 -33.21 -16.72 -29.29
C ARG A 622 -33.67 -16.67 -27.83
N ARG A 623 -33.92 -17.83 -27.19
CA ARG A 623 -34.22 -17.91 -25.75
C ARG A 623 -33.07 -17.44 -24.85
N ALA A 624 -31.82 -17.52 -25.31
CA ALA A 624 -30.67 -16.96 -24.61
C ALA A 624 -30.46 -15.43 -24.84
N GLY A 625 -31.26 -14.82 -25.72
CA GLY A 625 -31.21 -13.38 -26.01
C GLY A 625 -29.93 -12.91 -26.70
N ARG A 626 -29.24 -13.79 -27.45
CA ARG A 626 -28.00 -13.44 -28.19
C ARG A 626 -28.27 -12.59 -29.45
N ASP A 627 -29.52 -12.61 -29.94
CA ASP A 627 -29.99 -11.85 -31.11
C ASP A 627 -30.67 -10.51 -30.76
N ALA A 628 -30.64 -10.10 -29.49
CA ALA A 628 -31.18 -8.80 -29.11
C ALA A 628 -30.27 -7.69 -29.67
N PRO A 629 -30.81 -6.55 -30.14
CA PRO A 629 -29.98 -5.38 -30.47
C PRO A 629 -29.39 -4.85 -29.16
N SER A 630 -28.12 -4.44 -29.18
CA SER A 630 -27.43 -3.90 -28.01
C SER A 630 -26.73 -2.58 -28.30
N VAL A 631 -26.64 -1.73 -27.29
CA VAL A 631 -25.83 -0.51 -27.30
C VAL A 631 -24.77 -0.67 -26.23
N ARG A 632 -23.55 -0.30 -26.57
CA ARG A 632 -22.39 -0.29 -25.68
C ARG A 632 -21.84 1.13 -25.61
N PHE A 633 -21.76 1.65 -24.39
CA PHE A 633 -21.03 2.86 -24.06
C PHE A 633 -19.77 2.46 -23.29
N GLU A 634 -18.61 2.82 -23.82
CA GLU A 634 -17.31 2.67 -23.13
C GLU A 634 -16.81 4.06 -22.73
N LEU A 635 -16.39 4.22 -21.47
CA LEU A 635 -15.84 5.49 -20.98
C LEU A 635 -14.53 5.23 -20.25
N SER A 636 -13.43 5.74 -20.79
CA SER A 636 -12.10 5.62 -20.20
C SER A 636 -11.91 6.70 -19.13
N ILE A 637 -11.68 6.27 -17.89
CA ILE A 637 -11.29 7.14 -16.78
C ILE A 637 -9.83 6.91 -16.40
N GLU A 638 -9.15 7.99 -16.05
CA GLU A 638 -7.79 7.94 -15.51
C GLU A 638 -7.68 8.79 -14.25
N PRO A 639 -6.82 8.41 -13.28
CA PRO A 639 -6.45 9.29 -12.19
C PRO A 639 -5.92 10.62 -12.74
N GLN A 640 -6.26 11.73 -12.10
CA GLN A 640 -5.85 13.07 -12.50
C GLN A 640 -4.46 13.45 -11.95
N ASP A 641 -3.82 12.54 -11.21
CA ASP A 641 -2.53 12.77 -10.58
C ASP A 641 -1.41 12.93 -11.64
N ARG A 642 -0.81 14.12 -11.65
CA ARG A 642 0.34 14.52 -12.47
C ARG A 642 1.68 14.32 -11.75
N GLY A 643 1.71 13.49 -10.70
CA GLY A 643 2.93 13.14 -9.99
C GLY A 643 4.03 12.59 -10.92
N LEU A 644 5.30 12.80 -10.51
CA LEU A 644 6.51 12.34 -11.22
C LEU A 644 6.44 10.87 -11.68
N ARG A 645 5.71 10.03 -10.92
CA ARG A 645 5.43 8.63 -11.25
C ARG A 645 4.96 8.44 -12.71
N ARG A 646 4.06 9.28 -13.22
CA ARG A 646 3.51 9.13 -14.58
C ARG A 646 4.35 9.75 -15.70
N GLN A 647 5.35 10.58 -15.38
CA GLN A 647 6.23 11.19 -16.39
C GLN A 647 7.46 10.33 -16.73
N ILE A 648 7.81 9.36 -15.87
CA ILE A 648 9.02 8.55 -15.98
C ILE A 648 8.63 7.07 -16.11
N GLY A 649 8.04 6.70 -17.25
CA GLY A 649 7.70 5.31 -17.60
C GLY A 649 8.67 4.68 -18.60
N GLY A 650 8.73 3.34 -18.66
CA GLY A 650 9.53 2.60 -19.64
C GLY A 650 11.05 2.81 -19.56
N MET A 651 11.70 2.96 -20.72
CA MET A 651 13.17 3.02 -20.83
C MET A 651 13.85 4.13 -19.97
N PRO A 652 13.33 5.37 -19.90
CA PRO A 652 13.85 6.38 -18.97
C PRO A 652 13.91 5.95 -17.50
N ALA A 653 12.92 5.18 -17.01
CA ALA A 653 12.93 4.67 -15.64
C ALA A 653 14.06 3.67 -15.41
N LEU A 654 14.25 2.72 -16.34
CA LEU A 654 15.34 1.75 -16.29
C LEU A 654 16.71 2.44 -16.34
N VAL A 655 16.90 3.44 -17.21
CA VAL A 655 18.15 4.22 -17.29
C VAL A 655 18.40 5.00 -15.99
N GLY A 656 17.36 5.65 -15.42
CA GLY A 656 17.47 6.34 -14.14
C GLY A 656 17.88 5.41 -12.98
N LEU A 657 17.32 4.20 -12.94
CA LEU A 657 17.62 3.17 -11.95
C LEU A 657 19.07 2.70 -12.07
N TRP A 658 19.55 2.44 -13.29
CA TRP A 658 20.95 2.08 -13.57
C TRP A 658 21.92 3.19 -13.15
N VAL A 659 21.63 4.46 -13.50
CA VAL A 659 22.46 5.61 -13.12
C VAL A 659 22.51 5.77 -11.60
N ALA A 660 21.39 5.65 -10.90
CA ALA A 660 21.34 5.71 -9.43
C ALA A 660 22.17 4.58 -8.78
N CYS A 661 22.07 3.34 -9.28
CA CYS A 661 22.83 2.21 -8.76
C CYS A 661 24.34 2.35 -9.03
N LEU A 662 24.74 2.79 -10.22
CA LEU A 662 26.14 3.07 -10.55
C LEU A 662 26.70 4.21 -9.70
N LEU A 663 25.92 5.26 -9.44
CA LEU A 663 26.31 6.37 -8.58
C LEU A 663 26.51 5.89 -7.12
N LEU A 664 25.59 5.09 -6.58
CA LEU A 664 25.72 4.50 -5.24
C LEU A 664 26.93 3.56 -5.13
N LEU A 665 27.21 2.74 -6.15
CA LEU A 665 28.40 1.89 -6.20
C LEU A 665 29.70 2.72 -6.29
N ALA A 666 29.73 3.77 -7.11
CA ALA A 666 30.88 4.67 -7.22
C ALA A 666 31.15 5.44 -5.91
N LEU A 667 30.09 5.87 -5.23
CA LEU A 667 30.17 6.48 -3.89
C LEU A 667 30.77 5.49 -2.88
N ARG A 668 30.31 4.24 -2.83
CA ARG A 668 30.89 3.22 -1.93
C ARG A 668 32.34 2.86 -2.27
N GLY A 669 32.70 2.80 -3.55
CA GLY A 669 34.08 2.66 -3.98
C GLY A 669 34.97 3.82 -3.51
N ALA A 670 34.46 5.05 -3.59
CA ALA A 670 35.18 6.25 -3.12
C ALA A 670 35.35 6.28 -1.59
N GLU A 671 34.34 5.87 -0.82
CA GLU A 671 34.45 5.70 0.64
C GLU A 671 35.53 4.69 1.03
N ALA A 672 35.56 3.53 0.37
CA ALA A 672 36.55 2.49 0.61
C ALA A 672 37.98 2.92 0.22
N TRP A 673 38.12 3.80 -0.78
CA TRP A 673 39.43 4.20 -1.33
C TRP A 673 40.04 5.46 -0.69
N GLN A 674 39.23 6.36 -0.11
CA GLN A 674 39.69 7.66 0.42
C GLN A 674 39.42 7.86 1.93
N SER A 675 39.88 6.93 2.75
CA SER A 675 39.68 6.87 4.21
C SER A 675 40.39 7.97 5.04
N GLY A 676 40.36 9.25 4.62
CA GLY A 676 40.93 10.33 5.45
C GLY A 676 40.98 11.78 4.94
N ARG A 677 40.41 12.18 3.80
CA ARG A 677 40.63 13.56 3.26
C ARG A 677 39.45 14.34 2.65
N ARG A 678 38.18 13.91 2.76
CA ARG A 678 37.03 14.70 2.28
C ARG A 678 35.86 14.76 3.28
N SER A 679 35.05 15.81 3.15
CA SER A 679 33.97 16.19 4.08
C SER A 679 32.82 15.17 4.08
N PRO A 680 32.63 14.36 5.14
CA PRO A 680 31.63 13.27 5.12
C PRO A 680 30.18 13.77 5.08
N ARG A 681 29.96 15.06 5.35
CA ARG A 681 28.67 15.76 5.23
C ARG A 681 28.18 15.86 3.79
N LEU A 682 29.08 16.10 2.82
CA LEU A 682 28.70 16.19 1.41
C LEU A 682 28.33 14.80 0.87
N PHE A 683 29.07 13.78 1.27
CA PHE A 683 28.82 12.40 0.86
C PHE A 683 27.42 11.92 1.26
N LEU A 684 27.00 12.17 2.51
CA LEU A 684 25.67 11.80 2.98
C LEU A 684 24.53 12.45 2.18
N LEU A 685 24.70 13.72 1.77
CA LEU A 685 23.72 14.43 0.94
C LEU A 685 23.62 13.84 -0.47
N VAL A 686 24.74 13.45 -1.07
CA VAL A 686 24.75 12.80 -2.40
C VAL A 686 24.22 11.36 -2.31
N GLU A 687 24.55 10.58 -1.25
CA GLU A 687 23.97 9.25 -1.00
C GLU A 687 22.44 9.34 -0.86
N ALA A 688 21.93 10.30 -0.08
CA ALA A 688 20.49 10.54 0.08
C ALA A 688 19.78 10.89 -1.24
N ALA A 689 20.36 11.82 -2.02
CA ALA A 689 19.81 12.21 -3.32
C ALA A 689 19.81 11.03 -4.32
N ALA A 690 20.89 10.27 -4.39
CA ALA A 690 21.00 9.09 -5.25
C ALA A 690 20.00 7.99 -4.84
N THR A 691 19.79 7.75 -3.54
CA THR A 691 18.77 6.81 -3.07
C THR A 691 17.36 7.28 -3.42
N GLY A 692 17.04 8.56 -3.25
CA GLY A 692 15.72 9.12 -3.63
C GLY A 692 15.42 8.95 -5.13
N VAL A 693 16.37 9.29 -6.00
CA VAL A 693 16.24 9.09 -7.45
C VAL A 693 16.11 7.59 -7.80
N GLY A 694 16.91 6.74 -7.16
CA GLY A 694 16.83 5.29 -7.33
C GLY A 694 15.49 4.69 -6.90
N MET A 695 14.88 5.19 -5.83
CA MET A 695 13.55 4.78 -5.39
C MET A 695 12.47 5.15 -6.41
N ILE A 696 12.44 6.38 -6.90
CA ILE A 696 11.48 6.80 -7.95
C ILE A 696 11.63 5.91 -9.19
N ALA A 697 12.87 5.74 -9.67
CA ALA A 697 13.15 4.98 -10.88
C ALA A 697 12.86 3.46 -10.73
N GLY A 698 13.17 2.88 -9.56
CA GLY A 698 12.93 1.49 -9.24
C GLY A 698 11.44 1.16 -9.07
N GLU A 699 10.68 2.07 -8.47
CA GLU A 699 9.22 1.95 -8.38
C GLU A 699 8.61 1.90 -9.79
N MET A 700 8.97 2.85 -10.66
CA MET A 700 8.41 2.93 -12.01
C MET A 700 8.82 1.75 -12.89
N ALA A 701 10.06 1.28 -12.78
CA ALA A 701 10.53 0.09 -13.50
C ALA A 701 9.76 -1.18 -13.10
N LEU A 702 9.43 -1.34 -11.81
CA LEU A 702 8.62 -2.46 -11.33
C LEU A 702 7.16 -2.36 -11.75
N ILE A 703 6.56 -1.18 -11.68
CA ILE A 703 5.16 -0.96 -12.11
C ILE A 703 5.03 -1.20 -13.62
N ASP A 704 5.94 -0.69 -14.45
CA ASP A 704 5.97 -0.96 -15.91
C ASP A 704 6.19 -2.45 -16.22
N GLY A 705 7.06 -3.12 -15.44
CA GLY A 705 7.29 -4.56 -15.53
C GLY A 705 6.03 -5.39 -15.25
N PHE A 706 5.36 -5.14 -14.12
CA PHE A 706 4.15 -5.88 -13.74
C PHE A 706 2.91 -5.54 -14.60
N ALA A 707 2.81 -4.30 -15.10
CA ALA A 707 1.75 -3.90 -16.04
C ALA A 707 1.76 -4.73 -17.35
N ARG A 708 2.91 -5.30 -17.73
CA ARG A 708 3.00 -6.21 -18.89
C ARG A 708 2.28 -7.55 -18.65
N PHE A 709 2.21 -8.01 -17.40
CA PHE A 709 1.64 -9.32 -17.01
C PHE A 709 0.23 -9.24 -16.41
N ASP A 710 -0.45 -8.09 -16.48
CA ASP A 710 -1.80 -7.87 -15.92
C ASP A 710 -1.89 -8.17 -14.40
N ALA A 711 -0.79 -7.95 -13.69
CA ALA A 711 -0.62 -8.33 -12.30
C ALA A 711 -1.00 -7.20 -11.33
N GLU A 712 -2.25 -6.69 -11.40
CA GLU A 712 -2.73 -5.54 -10.61
C GLU A 712 -2.45 -5.68 -9.11
N ARG A 713 -2.66 -6.86 -8.52
CA ARG A 713 -2.35 -7.12 -7.11
C ARG A 713 -0.87 -6.94 -6.79
N ALA A 714 0.02 -7.34 -7.71
CA ALA A 714 1.46 -7.13 -7.57
C ALA A 714 1.81 -5.64 -7.70
N MET A 715 1.20 -4.91 -8.65
CA MET A 715 1.38 -3.46 -8.80
C MET A 715 0.94 -2.69 -7.55
N ALA A 716 -0.24 -3.00 -7.00
CA ALA A 716 -0.72 -2.42 -5.75
C ALA A 716 0.21 -2.74 -4.57
N THR A 717 0.77 -3.95 -4.52
CA THR A 717 1.76 -4.36 -3.52
C THR A 717 3.06 -3.56 -3.67
N VAL A 718 3.55 -3.37 -4.90
CA VAL A 718 4.73 -2.54 -5.20
C VAL A 718 4.52 -1.10 -4.73
N VAL A 719 3.41 -0.46 -5.13
CA VAL A 719 3.10 0.92 -4.70
C VAL A 719 3.06 1.00 -3.17
N THR A 720 2.37 0.08 -2.49
CA THR A 720 2.30 0.04 -1.02
C THR A 720 3.71 -0.08 -0.39
N VAL A 721 4.57 -0.95 -0.92
CA VAL A 721 5.94 -1.14 -0.42
C VAL A 721 6.80 0.11 -0.61
N PHE A 722 6.68 0.80 -1.75
CA PHE A 722 7.41 2.05 -1.99
C PHE A 722 6.88 3.21 -1.18
N ASP A 723 5.56 3.33 -1.00
CA ASP A 723 4.94 4.34 -0.13
C ASP A 723 5.37 4.16 1.34
N VAL A 724 5.48 2.92 1.83
CA VAL A 724 6.11 2.63 3.15
C VAL A 724 7.58 3.05 3.18
N ALA A 725 8.34 2.76 2.11
CA ALA A 725 9.75 3.12 2.01
C ALA A 725 9.97 4.65 1.98
N TRP A 726 9.05 5.42 1.38
CA TRP A 726 9.09 6.88 1.35
C TRP A 726 8.96 7.54 2.73
N TRP A 727 8.43 6.83 3.73
CA TRP A 727 8.48 7.29 5.12
C TRP A 727 9.74 6.83 5.86
N LEU A 728 10.11 5.55 5.71
CA LEU A 728 11.21 4.96 6.47
C LEU A 728 12.60 5.39 5.99
N VAL A 729 12.83 5.49 4.68
CA VAL A 729 14.17 5.82 4.14
C VAL A 729 14.57 7.26 4.46
N PRO A 730 13.73 8.30 4.28
CA PRO A 730 14.06 9.65 4.73
C PRO A 730 14.25 9.75 6.24
N ALA A 731 13.45 9.04 7.05
CA ALA A 731 13.61 9.02 8.51
C ALA A 731 14.99 8.47 8.93
N LEU A 732 15.49 7.43 8.25
CA LEU A 732 16.85 6.92 8.44
C LEU A 732 17.91 7.97 8.04
N PHE A 733 17.78 8.63 6.88
CA PHE A 733 18.72 9.68 6.46
C PHE A 733 18.71 10.91 7.38
N ILE A 734 17.54 11.31 7.90
CA ILE A 734 17.41 12.38 8.90
C ILE A 734 18.14 11.99 10.19
N ASN A 735 18.00 10.75 10.66
CA ASN A 735 18.72 10.27 11.84
C ASN A 735 20.25 10.26 11.63
N LEU A 736 20.72 9.78 10.48
CA LEU A 736 22.14 9.81 10.08
C LEU A 736 22.67 11.26 10.00
N ALA A 737 21.87 12.18 9.45
CA ALA A 737 22.21 13.59 9.36
C ALA A 737 22.26 14.24 10.75
N LEU A 738 21.32 13.93 11.65
CA LEU A 738 21.32 14.42 13.03
C LEU A 738 22.61 14.02 13.76
N HIS A 739 23.06 12.76 13.60
CA HIS A 739 24.37 12.34 14.10
C HIS A 739 25.50 13.19 13.51
N ARG A 740 25.61 13.30 12.18
CA ARG A 740 26.76 13.91 11.50
C ARG A 740 26.83 15.45 11.53
N PHE A 741 25.69 16.12 11.70
CA PHE A 741 25.56 17.58 11.69
C PHE A 741 25.27 18.17 13.08
N VAL A 742 24.69 17.41 14.01
CA VAL A 742 24.32 17.91 15.36
C VAL A 742 25.07 17.17 16.46
N TRP A 743 24.99 15.85 16.55
CA TRP A 743 25.58 15.14 17.69
C TRP A 743 27.11 15.16 17.71
N ASP A 744 27.78 14.75 16.62
CA ASP A 744 29.26 14.73 16.60
C ASP A 744 29.85 16.15 16.86
N PRO A 745 29.37 17.24 16.22
CA PRO A 745 29.96 18.57 16.42
C PRO A 745 29.70 19.14 17.83
N LEU A 746 28.56 18.84 18.46
CA LEU A 746 28.33 19.25 19.85
C LEU A 746 29.25 18.50 20.82
N GLU A 747 29.54 17.22 20.59
CA GLU A 747 30.46 16.44 21.43
C GLU A 747 31.91 16.91 21.27
N GLU A 748 32.33 17.19 20.04
CA GLU A 748 33.64 17.79 19.72
C GLU A 748 33.82 19.17 20.39
N THR A 749 32.76 20.00 20.42
CA THR A 749 32.82 21.36 20.99
C THR A 749 32.71 21.39 22.51
N SER A 750 32.02 20.41 23.11
CA SER A 750 31.69 20.43 24.56
C SER A 750 32.63 19.61 25.44
N GLU A 751 33.59 18.88 24.86
CA GLU A 751 34.47 17.90 25.52
C GLU A 751 33.74 16.86 26.41
N ARG A 752 32.45 16.64 26.16
CA ARG A 752 31.56 15.78 26.96
C ARG A 752 30.69 14.97 26.03
N ALA A 753 30.69 13.65 26.22
CA ALA A 753 29.78 12.76 25.51
C ALA A 753 28.32 13.04 25.90
N ILE A 754 27.46 13.20 24.89
CA ILE A 754 26.02 13.34 25.07
C ILE A 754 25.49 11.96 25.50
N PRO A 755 24.67 11.86 26.57
CA PRO A 755 24.17 10.57 27.04
C PRO A 755 23.45 9.82 25.92
N GLN A 756 23.83 8.55 25.70
CA GLN A 756 23.27 7.71 24.64
C GLN A 756 21.74 7.64 24.68
N VAL A 757 21.14 7.70 25.87
CA VAL A 757 19.68 7.79 26.09
C VAL A 757 19.05 8.94 25.32
N VAL A 758 19.68 10.13 25.27
CA VAL A 758 19.16 11.29 24.55
C VAL A 758 19.17 11.02 23.04
N LYS A 759 20.29 10.54 22.48
CA LYS A 759 20.41 10.20 21.06
C LYS A 759 19.40 9.12 20.65
N SER A 760 19.27 8.06 21.46
CA SER A 760 18.31 6.98 21.26
C SER A 760 16.85 7.44 21.35
N THR A 761 16.53 8.37 22.26
CA THR A 761 15.16 8.92 22.40
C THR A 761 14.77 9.73 21.16
N VAL A 762 15.68 10.56 20.62
CA VAL A 762 15.40 11.31 19.39
C VAL A 762 15.32 10.39 18.17
N THR A 763 16.17 9.36 18.09
CA THR A 763 16.08 8.32 17.04
C THR A 763 14.72 7.61 17.08
N LEU A 764 14.27 7.23 18.28
CA LEU A 764 12.97 6.57 18.50
C LEU A 764 11.81 7.48 18.09
N LEU A 765 11.85 8.77 18.44
CA LEU A 765 10.83 9.74 18.07
C LEU A 765 10.72 9.91 16.54
N ILE A 766 11.85 10.00 15.84
CA ILE A 766 11.90 10.08 14.36
C ILE A 766 11.26 8.83 13.74
N LEU A 767 11.57 7.63 14.26
CA LEU A 767 11.01 6.38 13.75
C LEU A 767 9.50 6.24 14.04
N ILE A 768 9.05 6.61 15.25
CA ILE A 768 7.63 6.62 15.63
C ILE A 768 6.84 7.56 14.71
N MET A 769 7.36 8.75 14.43
CA MET A 769 6.74 9.70 13.51
C MET A 769 6.62 9.13 12.08
N ALA A 770 7.65 8.43 11.60
CA ALA A 770 7.60 7.76 10.30
C ALA A 770 6.55 6.63 10.27
N VAL A 771 6.47 5.80 11.31
CA VAL A 771 5.47 4.72 11.43
C VAL A 771 4.04 5.29 11.49
N PHE A 772 3.80 6.38 12.21
CA PHE A 772 2.49 7.04 12.20
C PHE A 772 2.16 7.66 10.83
N GLY A 773 3.16 8.22 10.12
CA GLY A 773 3.01 8.66 8.74
C GLY A 773 2.57 7.51 7.81
N VAL A 774 3.20 6.33 7.94
CA VAL A 774 2.80 5.11 7.21
C VAL A 774 1.35 4.71 7.51
N ILE A 775 0.97 4.62 8.79
CA ILE A 775 -0.40 4.19 9.19
C ILE A 775 -1.46 5.17 8.66
N ALA A 776 -1.19 6.48 8.73
CA ALA A 776 -2.13 7.53 8.35
C ALA A 776 -2.24 7.75 6.85
N GLN A 777 -1.11 7.79 6.13
CA GLN A 777 -1.07 8.22 4.72
C GLN A 777 -1.05 7.03 3.76
N VAL A 778 -0.41 5.91 4.12
CA VAL A 778 -0.31 4.72 3.24
C VAL A 778 -1.50 3.78 3.48
N PHE A 779 -1.80 3.45 4.74
CA PHE A 779 -2.91 2.55 5.08
C PHE A 779 -4.25 3.26 5.31
N GLN A 780 -4.27 4.60 5.25
CA GLN A 780 -5.45 5.46 5.47
C GLN A 780 -6.27 5.05 6.70
N LYS A 781 -5.59 4.75 7.82
CA LYS A 781 -6.23 4.39 9.09
C LYS A 781 -6.30 5.59 10.04
N ASP A 782 -7.45 5.75 10.67
CA ASP A 782 -7.70 6.80 11.66
C ASP A 782 -6.77 6.66 12.88
N LEU A 783 -5.74 7.50 12.90
CA LEU A 783 -4.83 7.66 14.03
C LEU A 783 -5.55 8.00 15.34
N THR A 784 -6.76 8.56 15.28
CA THR A 784 -7.56 8.97 16.44
C THR A 784 -7.71 7.87 17.48
N SER A 785 -7.87 6.61 17.04
CA SER A 785 -7.99 5.43 17.92
C SER A 785 -6.67 5.08 18.64
N LEU A 786 -5.56 5.12 17.91
CA LEU A 786 -4.20 4.93 18.42
C LEU A 786 -3.77 6.08 19.33
N LEU A 787 -4.12 7.33 18.99
CA LEU A 787 -3.83 8.52 19.78
C LEU A 787 -4.59 8.48 21.12
N ALA A 788 -5.89 8.18 21.10
CA ALA A 788 -6.71 8.05 22.30
C ALA A 788 -6.17 7.02 23.29
N THR A 789 -5.73 5.84 22.81
CA THR A 789 -5.12 4.80 23.64
C THR A 789 -3.69 5.15 24.07
N SER A 790 -2.91 5.81 23.20
CA SER A 790 -1.55 6.28 23.53
C SER A 790 -1.52 7.32 24.64
N GLY A 791 -2.60 8.09 24.86
CA GLY A 791 -2.69 9.08 25.94
C GLY A 791 -2.52 8.46 27.33
N VAL A 792 -3.07 7.27 27.58
CA VAL A 792 -2.90 6.54 28.84
C VAL A 792 -1.45 6.07 29.01
N LEU A 793 -0.83 5.56 27.94
CA LEU A 793 0.57 5.12 27.97
C LEU A 793 1.52 6.30 28.15
N ALA A 794 1.28 7.43 27.48
CA ALA A 794 2.03 8.67 27.63
C ALA A 794 1.88 9.26 29.03
N MET A 795 0.72 9.13 29.66
CA MET A 795 0.51 9.51 31.06
C MET A 795 1.34 8.62 32.02
N ILE A 796 1.31 7.29 31.84
CA ILE A 796 2.10 6.35 32.65
C ILE A 796 3.61 6.62 32.50
N ILE A 797 4.07 6.79 31.25
CA ILE A 797 5.47 7.13 30.95
C ILE A 797 5.82 8.50 31.55
N GLY A 798 4.97 9.52 31.39
CA GLY A 798 5.18 10.86 31.97
C GLY A 798 5.27 10.85 33.50
N LEU A 799 4.39 10.11 34.18
CA LEU A 799 4.43 9.92 35.63
C LEU A 799 5.73 9.23 36.09
N SER A 800 6.19 8.20 35.37
CA SER A 800 7.46 7.53 35.71
C SER A 800 8.70 8.38 35.41
N LEU A 801 8.66 9.25 34.39
CA LEU A 801 9.74 10.21 34.11
C LEU A 801 9.68 11.47 34.97
N GLN A 802 8.58 11.78 35.66
CA GLN A 802 8.40 13.02 36.44
C GLN A 802 9.57 13.29 37.41
N SER A 803 10.01 12.26 38.14
CA SER A 803 11.12 12.36 39.09
C SER A 803 12.48 12.57 38.38
N ASN A 804 12.70 11.92 37.24
CA ASN A 804 13.93 12.06 36.45
C ASN A 804 14.02 13.45 35.80
N LEU A 805 12.90 13.96 35.26
CA LEU A 805 12.81 15.28 34.65
C LEU A 805 12.93 16.40 35.70
N SER A 806 12.33 16.23 36.88
CA SER A 806 12.53 17.11 38.03
C SER A 806 14.01 17.21 38.43
N ASN A 807 14.73 16.08 38.49
CA ASN A 807 16.18 16.10 38.77
C ASN A 807 17.00 16.86 37.71
N ILE A 808 16.61 16.82 36.43
CA ILE A 808 17.26 17.60 35.36
C ILE A 808 17.02 19.09 35.57
N PHE A 809 15.77 19.52 35.76
CA PHE A 809 15.43 20.93 35.97
C PHE A 809 16.07 21.49 37.24
N SER A 810 16.01 20.77 38.36
CA SER A 810 16.72 21.16 39.58
C SER A 810 18.23 21.21 39.39
N GLY A 811 18.81 20.33 38.57
CA GLY A 811 20.23 20.40 38.20
C GLY A 811 20.59 21.66 37.41
N MET A 812 19.69 22.11 36.52
CA MET A 812 19.83 23.36 35.77
C MET A 812 19.73 24.59 36.71
N VAL A 813 18.73 24.62 37.58
CA VAL A 813 18.53 25.71 38.57
C VAL A 813 19.71 25.81 39.53
N LEU A 814 20.19 24.70 40.11
CA LEU A 814 21.35 24.68 41.01
C LEU A 814 22.64 25.20 40.32
N ASN A 815 22.81 24.96 39.01
CA ASN A 815 23.95 25.51 38.25
C ASN A 815 23.80 27.00 37.90
N LEU A 816 22.57 27.51 37.82
CA LEU A 816 22.24 28.89 37.49
C LEU A 816 22.30 29.79 38.75
N GLU A 817 21.59 29.43 39.81
CA GLU A 817 21.49 30.19 41.06
C GLU A 817 22.74 30.00 41.95
N ARG A 818 23.42 28.85 41.84
CA ARG A 818 24.66 28.51 42.57
C ARG A 818 24.60 28.75 44.09
N PRO A 819 23.60 28.21 44.82
CA PRO A 819 23.50 28.34 46.28
C PRO A 819 24.69 27.71 47.04
N PHE A 820 25.42 26.81 46.38
CA PHE A 820 26.69 26.26 46.82
C PHE A 820 27.57 25.96 45.59
N ARG A 821 28.87 25.79 45.81
CA ARG A 821 29.87 25.50 44.79
C ARG A 821 30.60 24.20 45.10
N ARG A 822 31.28 23.66 44.08
CA ARG A 822 32.22 22.54 44.25
C ARG A 822 33.32 22.97 45.25
N GLY A 823 33.49 22.21 46.32
CA GLY A 823 34.40 22.51 47.44
C GLY A 823 33.71 23.06 48.70
N ASP A 824 32.46 23.51 48.63
CA ASP A 824 31.71 23.99 49.81
C ASP A 824 31.31 22.81 50.72
N TRP A 825 31.30 23.04 52.04
CA TRP A 825 30.67 22.13 53.00
C TRP A 825 29.18 22.45 53.13
N ILE A 826 28.33 21.46 52.84
CA ILE A 826 26.87 21.63 52.90
C ILE A 826 26.19 20.55 53.75
N LYS A 827 25.05 20.90 54.33
CA LYS A 827 24.04 19.97 54.86
C LYS A 827 22.77 20.09 54.02
N VAL A 828 22.16 18.98 53.65
CA VAL A 828 20.98 18.94 52.75
C VAL A 828 19.93 18.05 53.39
N GLY A 829 18.92 18.65 54.03
CA GLY A 829 17.95 17.93 54.85
C GLY A 829 18.64 17.06 55.92
N ASP A 830 18.29 15.77 55.96
CA ASP A 830 18.82 14.78 56.90
C ASP A 830 20.14 14.13 56.43
N ALA A 831 20.67 14.51 55.25
CA ALA A 831 21.93 13.98 54.77
C ALA A 831 23.10 14.37 55.70
N PRO A 832 24.11 13.49 55.90
CA PRO A 832 25.29 13.83 56.67
C PRO A 832 26.02 15.01 56.03
N ILE A 833 26.60 15.87 56.87
CA ILE A 833 27.37 17.03 56.43
C ILE A 833 28.56 16.57 55.58
N GLY A 834 28.73 17.16 54.40
CA GLY A 834 29.78 16.77 53.47
C GLY A 834 30.21 17.86 52.50
N GLN A 835 31.40 17.69 51.91
CA GLN A 835 31.99 18.61 50.94
C GLN A 835 31.54 18.29 49.52
N VAL A 836 31.08 19.28 48.74
CA VAL A 836 30.60 19.06 47.36
C VAL A 836 31.74 18.69 46.41
N ILE A 837 31.78 17.43 45.96
CA ILE A 837 32.82 16.90 45.06
C ILE A 837 32.46 17.12 43.59
N ASP A 838 31.18 17.06 43.25
CA ASP A 838 30.67 17.13 41.88
C ASP A 838 29.19 17.54 41.85
N ILE A 839 28.79 18.31 40.84
CA ILE A 839 27.39 18.69 40.58
C ILE A 839 27.07 18.24 39.16
N SER A 840 26.49 17.04 39.05
CA SER A 840 26.09 16.47 37.77
C SER A 840 24.69 16.96 37.37
N TRP A 841 24.27 16.67 36.14
CA TRP A 841 22.95 17.07 35.62
C TRP A 841 21.77 16.43 36.38
N ARG A 842 21.99 15.30 37.07
CA ARG A 842 20.95 14.57 37.83
C ARG A 842 21.17 14.54 39.35
N SER A 843 22.41 14.74 39.83
CA SER A 843 22.77 14.54 41.24
C SER A 843 23.97 15.37 41.68
N THR A 844 23.93 15.82 42.93
CA THR A 844 25.04 16.46 43.65
C THR A 844 25.73 15.42 44.53
N LYS A 845 27.05 15.27 44.40
CA LYS A 845 27.85 14.33 45.21
C LYS A 845 28.58 15.07 46.31
N ILE A 846 28.42 14.62 47.55
CA ILE A 846 29.11 15.16 48.72
C ILE A 846 30.02 14.09 49.37
N GLN A 847 31.16 14.50 49.92
CA GLN A 847 32.09 13.66 50.68
C GLN A 847 31.91 13.91 52.17
N THR A 848 31.56 12.88 52.93
CA THR A 848 31.47 12.97 54.40
C THR A 848 32.85 12.94 55.05
N PHE A 849 32.94 13.32 56.34
CA PHE A 849 34.16 13.15 57.15
C PHE A 849 34.68 11.70 57.19
N ASN A 850 33.79 10.71 57.06
CA ASN A 850 34.14 9.28 57.03
C ASN A 850 34.66 8.82 55.65
N ASN A 851 35.04 9.76 54.77
CA ASN A 851 35.49 9.51 53.41
C ASN A 851 34.47 8.77 52.51
N THR A 852 33.18 8.82 52.85
CA THR A 852 32.11 8.22 52.02
C THR A 852 31.52 9.25 51.07
N VAL A 853 31.20 8.84 49.84
CA VAL A 853 30.56 9.70 48.83
C VAL A 853 29.06 9.46 48.83
N VAL A 854 28.28 10.46 49.22
CA VAL A 854 26.80 10.44 49.19
C VAL A 854 26.33 11.17 47.93
N SER A 855 25.53 10.48 47.11
CA SER A 855 25.00 11.02 45.85
C SER A 855 23.54 11.45 46.02
N ILE A 856 23.31 12.74 46.22
CA ILE A 856 21.98 13.32 46.47
C ILE A 856 21.32 13.66 45.12
N PRO A 857 20.08 13.19 44.84
CA PRO A 857 19.34 13.61 43.65
C PRO A 857 19.11 15.12 43.65
N ASN A 858 19.31 15.79 42.52
CA ASN A 858 19.20 17.26 42.44
C ASN A 858 17.82 17.80 42.83
N ALA A 859 16.74 17.04 42.59
CA ALA A 859 15.39 17.40 43.03
C ALA A 859 15.26 17.42 44.56
N VAL A 860 15.92 16.49 45.25
CA VAL A 860 15.99 16.48 46.73
C VAL A 860 16.88 17.62 47.22
N ALA A 861 18.01 17.88 46.55
CA ALA A 861 18.91 18.98 46.92
C ALA A 861 18.22 20.35 46.79
N ALA A 862 17.52 20.62 45.68
CA ALA A 862 16.81 21.88 45.47
C ALA A 862 15.49 21.99 46.27
N GLY A 863 14.82 20.86 46.56
CA GLY A 863 13.54 20.82 47.24
C GLY A 863 13.61 20.73 48.78
N THR A 864 14.81 20.59 49.37
CA THR A 864 15.01 20.54 50.82
C THR A 864 15.83 21.73 51.33
N ARG A 865 15.81 21.97 52.64
CA ARG A 865 16.62 23.02 53.25
C ARG A 865 18.11 22.68 53.10
N ILE A 866 18.81 23.50 52.33
CA ILE A 866 20.27 23.48 52.22
C ILE A 866 20.86 24.44 53.25
N GLU A 867 21.79 23.97 54.07
CA GLU A 867 22.64 24.80 54.92
C GLU A 867 24.06 24.79 54.33
N ASN A 868 24.45 25.88 53.66
CA ASN A 868 25.83 26.05 53.21
C ASN A 868 26.69 26.49 54.41
N CYS A 869 27.44 25.56 54.98
CA CYS A 869 28.30 25.82 56.14
C CYS A 869 29.54 26.66 55.79
N SER A 870 29.94 26.72 54.52
CA SER A 870 31.13 27.45 54.06
C SER A 870 30.87 28.94 53.79
N HIS A 871 29.61 29.36 53.60
CA HIS A 871 29.25 30.75 53.30
C HIS A 871 28.85 31.52 54.58
N PRO A 872 29.23 32.80 54.78
CA PRO A 872 29.91 33.69 53.83
C PRO A 872 31.44 33.59 53.83
N ASN A 873 32.09 33.27 54.96
CA ASN A 873 33.53 33.53 55.16
C ASN A 873 34.37 32.27 55.48
N ASN A 874 33.84 31.06 55.27
CA ASN A 874 34.46 29.77 55.62
C ASN A 874 35.05 29.70 57.04
N ARG A 875 34.42 30.44 57.97
CA ARG A 875 34.68 30.38 59.43
C ARG A 875 33.54 29.63 60.07
N PHE A 876 33.84 28.48 60.64
CA PHE A 876 32.88 27.66 61.37
C PHE A 876 32.95 28.04 62.84
N ILE A 877 31.81 27.93 63.56
CA ILE A 877 31.77 28.06 65.01
C ILE A 877 31.39 26.69 65.57
N ALA A 878 32.24 26.15 66.43
CA ALA A 878 31.96 24.97 67.24
C ALA A 878 31.39 25.39 68.59
N GLN A 879 30.52 24.57 69.16
CA GLN A 879 29.94 24.76 70.48
C GLN A 879 29.99 23.44 71.25
N MET A 880 30.52 23.47 72.46
CA MET A 880 30.60 22.33 73.35
C MET A 880 29.99 22.68 74.71
N LEU A 881 29.32 21.72 75.33
CA LEU A 881 28.74 21.87 76.67
C LEU A 881 29.64 21.16 77.68
N LEU A 882 29.96 21.85 78.78
CA LEU A 882 30.76 21.32 79.87
C LEU A 882 30.02 21.45 81.20
N HIS A 883 30.17 20.44 82.05
CA HIS A 883 29.61 20.40 83.39
C HIS A 883 30.71 20.45 84.44
N VAL A 884 30.54 21.33 85.44
CA VAL A 884 31.47 21.55 86.55
C VAL A 884 30.74 21.32 87.87
N THR A 885 31.42 20.72 88.84
CA THR A 885 30.84 20.40 90.15
C THR A 885 30.28 21.65 90.84
N LEU A 886 29.15 21.49 91.56
CA LEU A 886 28.54 22.55 92.37
C LEU A 886 29.50 23.01 93.49
N GLY A 887 29.51 24.31 93.78
CA GLY A 887 30.33 24.89 94.87
C GLY A 887 31.47 25.82 94.41
N HIS A 888 31.62 26.06 93.11
CA HIS A 888 32.49 27.10 92.57
C HIS A 888 31.68 28.31 92.08
N ASP A 889 32.28 29.50 92.11
CA ASP A 889 31.70 30.73 91.55
C ASP A 889 31.64 30.64 90.01
N PRO A 890 30.45 30.75 89.38
CA PRO A 890 30.31 30.68 87.92
C PRO A 890 31.18 31.66 87.14
N ASP A 891 31.36 32.90 87.61
CA ASP A 891 32.14 33.90 86.90
C ASP A 891 33.64 33.57 86.92
N ARG A 892 34.12 33.01 88.03
CA ARG A 892 35.47 32.43 88.12
C ARG A 892 35.67 31.30 87.11
N ILE A 893 34.67 30.44 86.90
CA ILE A 893 34.75 29.34 85.93
C ILE A 893 34.70 29.86 84.48
N VAL A 894 33.85 30.84 84.16
CA VAL A 894 33.83 31.50 82.83
C VAL A 894 35.20 32.06 82.46
N ASN A 895 35.86 32.73 83.42
CA ASN A 895 37.20 33.28 83.21
C ASN A 895 38.25 32.17 82.98
N LEU A 896 38.29 31.13 83.83
CA LEU A 896 39.24 30.01 83.68
C LEU A 896 39.08 29.26 82.34
N LEU A 897 37.84 29.03 81.89
CA LEU A 897 37.56 28.41 80.60
C LEU A 897 37.93 29.33 79.42
N SER A 898 37.76 30.65 79.58
CA SER A 898 38.16 31.64 78.56
C SER A 898 39.69 31.72 78.43
N ASP A 899 40.41 31.66 79.55
CA ASP A 899 41.88 31.61 79.56
C ASP A 899 42.40 30.29 78.97
N ALA A 900 41.74 29.17 79.28
CA ALA A 900 42.05 27.88 78.66
C ALA A 900 41.92 27.92 77.13
N LEU A 901 40.87 28.56 76.59
CA LEU A 901 40.71 28.76 75.16
C LEU A 901 41.80 29.68 74.55
N ARG A 902 42.26 30.71 75.29
CA ARG A 902 43.35 31.59 74.83
C ARG A 902 44.70 30.87 74.74
N LEU A 903 44.91 29.83 75.53
CA LEU A 903 46.11 28.98 75.51
C LEU A 903 46.09 27.91 74.40
N VAL A 904 44.95 27.67 73.74
CA VAL A 904 44.85 26.69 72.65
C VAL A 904 45.61 27.20 71.42
N LYS A 905 46.69 26.50 71.07
CA LYS A 905 47.28 26.58 69.73
C LYS A 905 46.32 25.92 68.74
N SER A 906 45.90 26.66 67.72
CA SER A 906 44.90 26.17 66.77
C SER A 906 45.47 25.07 65.87
N VAL A 907 44.68 24.02 65.66
CA VAL A 907 45.02 22.86 64.80
C VAL A 907 44.96 23.26 63.32
N ASP A 908 44.14 24.26 62.97
CA ASP A 908 44.09 24.88 61.63
C ASP A 908 45.30 25.77 61.29
N GLY A 909 46.36 25.74 62.11
CA GLY A 909 47.62 26.43 61.87
C GLY A 909 47.67 27.88 62.38
N ARG A 910 46.56 28.44 62.88
CA ARG A 910 46.55 29.78 63.49
C ARG A 910 47.28 29.78 64.84
N LYS A 911 47.91 30.91 65.17
CA LYS A 911 48.62 31.09 66.46
C LYS A 911 47.69 31.03 67.67
N THR A 912 46.48 31.56 67.53
CA THR A 912 45.42 31.58 68.55
C THR A 912 44.05 31.43 67.85
N LEU A 913 43.04 31.04 68.61
CA LEU A 913 41.64 31.12 68.17
C LEU A 913 41.21 32.59 67.95
N GLY A 914 40.30 32.81 67.01
CA GLY A 914 39.77 34.12 66.62
C GLY A 914 38.44 34.48 67.29
N LEU A 915 37.66 33.46 67.67
CA LEU A 915 36.50 33.57 68.55
C LEU A 915 36.76 32.72 69.80
N VAL A 916 36.59 33.34 70.97
CA VAL A 916 36.67 32.70 72.28
C VAL A 916 35.49 33.23 73.08
N TRP A 917 34.50 32.37 73.36
CA TRP A 917 33.31 32.76 74.10
C TRP A 917 32.86 31.64 75.03
N VAL A 918 32.67 31.98 76.31
CA VAL A 918 32.18 31.06 77.33
C VAL A 918 31.00 31.70 78.03
N LYS A 919 29.93 30.93 78.26
CA LYS A 919 28.73 31.38 78.95
C LYS A 919 28.26 30.34 79.96
N PHE A 920 28.01 30.77 81.20
CA PHE A 920 27.25 29.97 82.17
C PHE A 920 25.81 29.76 81.68
N ASN A 921 25.39 28.50 81.57
CA ASN A 921 24.15 28.06 80.92
C ASN A 921 23.20 27.34 81.91
N GLY A 922 23.20 27.82 83.16
CA GLY A 922 22.38 27.31 84.25
C GLY A 922 22.96 26.09 84.96
N ILE A 923 22.13 25.46 85.79
CA ILE A 923 22.46 24.27 86.57
C ILE A 923 21.50 23.15 86.16
N ASP A 924 22.00 21.93 86.03
CA ASP A 924 21.19 20.72 85.88
C ASP A 924 21.65 19.59 86.83
N GLU A 925 21.11 18.39 86.64
CA GLU A 925 21.42 17.20 87.46
C GLU A 925 22.90 16.76 87.42
N PHE A 926 23.68 17.24 86.44
CA PHE A 926 25.11 16.99 86.33
C PHE A 926 25.96 18.16 86.87
N GLY A 927 25.35 19.26 87.32
CA GLY A 927 26.03 20.39 87.95
C GLY A 927 25.92 21.70 87.17
N MET A 928 26.93 22.57 87.30
CA MET A 928 26.96 23.86 86.63
C MET A 928 27.33 23.71 85.15
N ARG A 929 26.45 24.14 84.25
CA ARG A 929 26.68 24.09 82.80
C ARG A 929 27.41 25.30 82.27
N PHE A 930 28.38 25.07 81.40
CA PHE A 930 29.07 26.11 80.63
C PHE A 930 29.02 25.77 79.14
N LEU A 931 28.51 26.69 78.34
CA LEU A 931 28.58 26.62 76.88
C LEU A 931 29.87 27.30 76.45
N VAL A 932 30.75 26.55 75.80
CA VAL A 932 32.06 26.99 75.33
C VAL A 932 32.03 26.99 73.80
N SER A 933 32.36 28.12 73.17
CA SER A 933 32.30 28.32 71.74
C SER A 933 33.64 28.85 71.20
N PHE A 934 34.08 28.30 70.07
CA PHE A 934 35.32 28.69 69.39
C PHE A 934 35.20 28.60 67.87
N ASP A 935 36.07 29.30 67.13
CA ASP A 935 36.09 29.27 65.67
C ASP A 935 37.16 28.34 65.08
N LEU A 936 36.90 27.84 63.87
CA LEU A 936 37.86 27.09 63.06
C LEU A 936 37.71 27.45 61.57
N THR A 937 38.80 27.41 60.81
CA THR A 937 38.81 27.75 59.36
C THR A 937 38.66 26.55 58.43
N ASP A 938 38.87 25.34 58.92
CA ASP A 938 38.63 24.09 58.18
C ASP A 938 37.78 23.14 59.02
N ARG A 939 36.57 22.85 58.54
CA ARG A 939 35.61 21.98 59.23
C ARG A 939 36.11 20.53 59.37
N SER A 940 37.01 20.07 58.50
CA SER A 940 37.59 18.72 58.57
C SER A 940 38.40 18.49 59.86
N LEU A 941 38.91 19.55 60.46
CA LEU A 941 39.73 19.52 61.67
C LEU A 941 38.91 19.62 62.98
N LEU A 942 37.57 19.62 62.91
CA LEU A 942 36.69 19.88 64.06
C LEU A 942 37.01 18.99 65.27
N GLN A 943 37.05 17.67 65.10
CA GLN A 943 37.32 16.73 66.20
C GLN A 943 38.72 16.93 66.80
N SER A 944 39.72 17.21 65.96
CA SER A 944 41.09 17.51 66.40
C SER A 944 41.16 18.82 67.18
N GLN A 945 40.39 19.83 66.77
CA GLN A 945 40.29 21.12 67.43
C GLN A 945 39.54 21.01 68.77
N GLU A 946 38.44 20.26 68.83
CA GLU A 946 37.70 19.92 70.05
C GLU A 946 38.62 19.20 71.05
N HIS A 947 39.42 18.23 70.59
CA HIS A 947 40.41 17.55 71.44
C HIS A 947 41.45 18.53 72.00
N ALA A 948 42.03 19.41 71.17
CA ALA A 948 42.99 20.42 71.63
C ALA A 948 42.39 21.40 72.66
N VAL A 949 41.14 21.81 72.45
CA VAL A 949 40.37 22.65 73.39
C VAL A 949 40.11 21.92 74.70
N LEU A 950 39.60 20.69 74.66
CA LEU A 950 39.33 19.86 75.83
C LEU A 950 40.59 19.62 76.67
N MET A 951 41.73 19.33 76.03
CA MET A 951 43.00 19.12 76.73
C MET A 951 43.51 20.39 77.40
N SER A 952 43.36 21.57 76.77
CA SER A 952 43.71 22.86 77.39
C SER A 952 42.81 23.18 78.58
N ILE A 953 41.49 22.99 78.43
CA ILE A 953 40.49 23.15 79.50
C ILE A 953 40.80 22.23 80.68
N HIS A 954 41.03 20.94 80.42
CA HIS A 954 41.38 19.97 81.45
C HIS A 954 42.68 20.34 82.19
N ALA A 955 43.69 20.82 81.47
CA ALA A 955 44.93 21.29 82.07
C ALA A 955 44.71 22.51 82.99
N VAL A 956 43.99 23.54 82.53
CA VAL A 956 43.74 24.76 83.31
C VAL A 956 42.86 24.48 84.53
N LEU A 957 41.75 23.75 84.37
CA LEU A 957 40.86 23.41 85.48
C LEU A 957 41.59 22.58 86.56
N ARG A 958 42.41 21.61 86.15
CA ARG A 958 43.25 20.81 87.07
C ARG A 958 44.22 21.68 87.87
N HIS A 959 44.91 22.65 87.25
CA HIS A 959 45.82 23.56 87.97
C HIS A 959 45.06 24.55 88.88
N ALA A 960 43.83 24.93 88.52
CA ALA A 960 42.99 25.82 89.31
C ALA A 960 42.28 25.14 90.50
N GLY A 961 42.45 23.82 90.66
CA GLY A 961 41.77 23.02 91.68
C GLY A 961 40.27 22.80 91.41
N VAL A 962 39.82 23.02 90.17
CA VAL A 962 38.42 22.86 89.76
C VAL A 962 38.22 21.47 89.17
N THR A 963 37.24 20.74 89.70
CA THR A 963 36.85 19.44 89.14
C THR A 963 35.75 19.61 88.10
N LEU A 964 35.95 19.03 86.91
CA LEU A 964 34.82 18.69 86.03
C LEU A 964 33.87 17.76 86.78
N ALA A 965 32.57 17.90 86.53
CA ALA A 965 31.56 17.17 87.27
C ALA A 965 31.76 15.66 87.16
N GLN A 966 32.02 15.02 88.31
CA GLN A 966 32.09 13.57 88.40
C GLN A 966 30.76 13.01 88.89
N ARG A 967 30.31 11.91 88.29
CA ARG A 967 29.08 11.21 88.70
C ARG A 967 29.33 10.47 90.03
N HIS A 968 29.26 11.17 91.15
CA HIS A 968 29.35 10.58 92.48
C HIS A 968 28.00 10.02 92.91
N ALA A 969 27.88 8.69 92.94
CA ALA A 969 26.79 8.02 93.62
C ALA A 969 27.11 7.95 95.13
N ASN A 970 26.34 8.64 95.95
CA ASN A 970 26.46 8.53 97.41
C ASN A 970 25.88 7.19 97.87
N ILE A 971 26.72 6.15 97.89
CA ILE A 971 26.35 4.82 98.41
C ILE A 971 26.20 4.93 99.93
N ARG A 972 24.96 4.83 100.42
CA ARG A 972 24.70 4.54 101.83
C ARG A 972 24.97 3.06 102.07
N LEU A 973 26.03 2.75 102.80
CA LEU A 973 26.23 1.43 103.40
C LEU A 973 25.09 1.16 104.39
N VAL A 974 24.19 0.26 104.01
CA VAL A 974 23.26 -0.41 104.91
C VAL A 974 23.90 -1.76 105.24
N GLU A 975 24.09 -2.06 106.52
CA GLU A 975 24.63 -3.36 106.93
C GLU A 975 23.62 -4.48 106.61
N GLY A 976 24.09 -5.54 105.94
CA GLY A 976 23.32 -6.76 105.70
C GLY A 976 22.81 -6.92 104.27
N GLY A 977 23.67 -7.45 103.39
CA GLY A 977 23.32 -7.86 102.03
C GLY A 977 24.57 -8.10 101.18
N THR A 978 24.82 -9.34 100.79
CA THR A 978 25.93 -9.70 99.89
C THR A 978 25.64 -9.18 98.48
N ASP A 979 26.51 -8.29 97.96
CA ASP A 979 26.41 -7.83 96.57
C ASP A 979 26.58 -9.01 95.57
N PRO A 980 25.69 -9.17 94.58
CA PRO A 980 25.60 -10.37 93.74
C PRO A 980 26.58 -10.36 92.55
N VAL A 981 27.84 -9.95 92.76
CA VAL A 981 28.80 -9.71 91.68
C VAL A 981 29.59 -10.97 91.26
N ASP A 982 29.64 -12.00 92.12
CA ASP A 982 30.20 -13.35 91.80
C ASP A 982 29.10 -14.41 91.59
N ALA A 983 27.86 -14.01 91.31
CA ALA A 983 26.76 -14.94 91.08
C ALA A 983 26.94 -15.71 89.76
N GLN A 984 27.16 -17.02 89.86
CA GLN A 984 27.21 -17.94 88.71
C GLN A 984 25.90 -17.81 87.88
N PRO A 985 25.96 -17.69 86.54
CA PRO A 985 24.80 -17.36 85.73
C PRO A 985 23.69 -18.40 85.90
N ASP A 986 22.49 -17.90 86.22
CA ASP A 986 21.35 -18.71 86.65
C ASP A 986 20.91 -19.70 85.58
N ALA A 987 21.03 -20.99 85.91
CA ALA A 987 20.59 -22.09 85.05
C ALA A 987 19.07 -22.04 84.80
N ALA A 988 18.27 -21.56 85.75
CA ALA A 988 16.82 -21.44 85.59
C ALA A 988 16.45 -20.37 84.55
N ALA A 989 17.08 -19.19 84.60
CA ALA A 989 16.93 -18.16 83.57
C ALA A 989 17.38 -18.64 82.17
N LEU A 990 18.51 -19.34 82.07
CA LEU A 990 19.03 -19.86 80.79
C LEU A 990 18.12 -20.94 80.19
N ILE A 991 17.64 -21.89 81.01
CA ILE A 991 16.69 -22.93 80.58
C ILE A 991 15.35 -22.30 80.21
N ALA A 992 14.86 -21.32 80.99
CA ALA A 992 13.63 -20.61 80.67
C ALA A 992 13.72 -19.81 79.36
N GLY A 993 14.88 -19.24 79.03
CA GLY A 993 15.11 -18.52 77.77
C GLY A 993 15.24 -19.42 76.53
N THR A 994 15.53 -20.71 76.72
CA THR A 994 15.81 -21.64 75.60
C THR A 994 14.53 -22.16 74.95
N ALA A 995 14.38 -21.95 73.65
CA ALA A 995 13.17 -22.31 72.90
C ALA A 995 12.74 -23.79 73.01
N LEU A 996 13.69 -24.73 73.17
CA LEU A 996 13.37 -26.16 73.36
C LEU A 996 12.67 -26.42 74.70
N PHE A 997 12.96 -25.65 75.74
CA PHE A 997 12.43 -25.86 77.09
C PHE A 997 11.24 -24.96 77.44
N GLN A 998 10.88 -23.99 76.58
CA GLN A 998 9.66 -23.18 76.74
C GLN A 998 8.34 -23.97 76.90
N PRO A 999 8.14 -25.14 76.27
CA PRO A 999 6.94 -25.96 76.49
C PRO A 999 6.83 -26.58 77.90
N LEU A 1000 7.91 -26.58 78.69
CA LEU A 1000 7.91 -27.11 80.06
C LEU A 1000 7.33 -26.07 81.04
N ASP A 1001 6.53 -26.55 82.00
CA ASP A 1001 6.06 -25.71 83.10
C ASP A 1001 7.22 -25.27 84.02
N ALA A 1002 6.97 -24.27 84.86
CA ALA A 1002 7.98 -23.74 85.78
C ALA A 1002 8.61 -24.85 86.64
N ALA A 1003 7.80 -25.75 87.20
CA ALA A 1003 8.25 -26.84 88.05
C ALA A 1003 9.09 -27.92 87.33
N ALA A 1004 8.95 -28.11 86.01
CA ALA A 1004 9.86 -28.98 85.25
C ALA A 1004 11.15 -28.24 84.83
N ARG A 1005 11.06 -26.95 84.47
CA ARG A 1005 12.26 -26.13 84.17
C ARG A 1005 13.15 -25.95 85.39
N GLU A 1006 12.57 -25.74 86.57
CA GLU A 1006 13.27 -25.61 87.85
C GLU A 1006 13.97 -26.93 88.24
N ARG A 1007 13.33 -28.09 88.01
CA ARG A 1007 13.97 -29.41 88.18
C ARG A 1007 15.14 -29.64 87.22
N LEU A 1008 15.01 -29.25 85.94
CA LEU A 1008 16.14 -29.27 85.00
C LEU A 1008 17.27 -28.35 85.46
N ALA A 1009 16.96 -27.14 85.91
CA ALA A 1009 17.95 -26.17 86.39
C ALA A 1009 18.70 -26.65 87.63
N ALA A 1010 18.01 -27.30 88.57
CA ALA A 1010 18.62 -27.86 89.77
C ALA A 1010 19.52 -29.08 89.50
N GLY A 1011 19.26 -29.84 88.43
CA GLY A 1011 20.06 -31.01 88.04
C GLY A 1011 21.17 -30.73 87.01
N ALA A 1012 21.08 -29.63 86.26
CA ALA A 1012 22.02 -29.30 85.18
C ALA A 1012 23.44 -29.07 85.72
N ARG A 1013 24.43 -29.78 85.17
CA ARG A 1013 25.79 -29.77 85.70
C ARG A 1013 26.64 -28.67 85.04
N PRO A 1014 27.15 -27.68 85.79
CA PRO A 1014 28.03 -26.66 85.23
C PRO A 1014 29.41 -27.25 84.92
N GLN A 1015 29.87 -27.07 83.68
CA GLN A 1015 31.17 -27.47 83.19
C GLN A 1015 31.93 -26.23 82.69
N ARG A 1016 33.02 -25.86 83.38
CA ARG A 1016 33.96 -24.83 82.88
C ARG A 1016 35.00 -25.52 81.99
N VAL A 1017 35.13 -25.06 80.76
CA VAL A 1017 35.94 -25.67 79.71
C VAL A 1017 36.93 -24.64 79.15
N ALA A 1018 38.19 -25.03 78.94
CA ALA A 1018 39.22 -24.17 78.37
C ALA A 1018 39.00 -23.95 76.86
N ALA A 1019 39.70 -22.98 76.27
CA ALA A 1019 39.69 -22.74 74.82
C ALA A 1019 40.20 -23.96 74.03
N ALA A 1020 39.72 -24.13 72.79
CA ALA A 1020 40.09 -25.21 71.86
C ALA A 1020 39.85 -26.65 72.37
N THR A 1021 38.99 -26.84 73.38
CA THR A 1021 38.69 -28.16 73.92
C THR A 1021 37.58 -28.83 73.11
N PRO A 1022 37.78 -30.05 72.57
CA PRO A 1022 36.70 -30.82 71.96
C PRO A 1022 35.77 -31.39 73.05
N LEU A 1023 34.47 -31.19 72.86
CA LEU A 1023 33.40 -31.64 73.78
C LEU A 1023 32.88 -33.03 73.39
N TYR A 1024 32.72 -33.26 72.09
CA TYR A 1024 32.43 -34.57 71.47
C TYR A 1024 32.85 -34.53 70.00
N ARG A 1025 32.98 -35.69 69.37
CA ARG A 1025 33.28 -35.85 67.94
C ARG A 1025 32.08 -36.39 67.18
N GLN A 1026 32.03 -36.12 65.87
CA GLN A 1026 31.09 -36.75 64.97
C GLN A 1026 31.26 -38.29 65.03
N GLY A 1027 30.15 -39.01 65.15
CA GLY A 1027 30.14 -40.47 65.32
C GLY A 1027 30.12 -40.96 66.78
N ASP A 1028 30.39 -40.09 67.77
CA ASP A 1028 30.28 -40.48 69.19
C ASP A 1028 28.82 -40.79 69.58
N ALA A 1029 28.60 -41.67 70.56
CA ALA A 1029 27.27 -41.89 71.13
C ALA A 1029 26.93 -40.77 72.14
N GLY A 1030 25.82 -40.04 71.93
CA GLY A 1030 25.43 -38.91 72.78
C GLY A 1030 24.33 -39.24 73.79
N ARG A 1031 24.63 -39.17 75.10
CA ARG A 1031 23.64 -39.30 76.20
C ARG A 1031 23.42 -38.03 77.02
N SER A 1032 23.86 -36.89 76.49
CA SER A 1032 23.69 -35.57 77.11
C SER A 1032 23.63 -34.47 76.04
N LEU A 1033 23.02 -33.34 76.39
CA LEU A 1033 23.06 -32.11 75.62
C LEU A 1033 23.70 -30.98 76.44
N PHE A 1034 24.08 -29.89 75.79
CA PHE A 1034 24.79 -28.78 76.40
C PHE A 1034 24.11 -27.44 76.09
N LEU A 1035 24.03 -26.58 77.11
CA LEU A 1035 23.55 -25.20 77.01
C LEU A 1035 24.71 -24.23 77.30
N ILE A 1036 24.94 -23.26 76.42
CA ILE A 1036 26.06 -22.31 76.57
C ILE A 1036 25.63 -21.18 77.51
N ALA A 1037 26.27 -21.04 78.67
CA ALA A 1037 26.11 -19.88 79.54
C ALA A 1037 27.10 -18.76 79.19
N GLU A 1038 28.36 -19.12 78.94
CA GLU A 1038 29.45 -18.20 78.57
C GLU A 1038 30.33 -18.85 77.50
N GLY A 1039 30.92 -18.05 76.59
CA GLY A 1039 31.85 -18.52 75.55
C GLY A 1039 31.18 -18.81 74.20
N ILE A 1040 31.95 -19.41 73.28
CA ILE A 1040 31.53 -19.76 71.92
C ILE A 1040 31.94 -21.19 71.61
N VAL A 1041 31.01 -21.99 71.08
CA VAL A 1041 31.24 -23.36 70.61
C VAL A 1041 31.13 -23.40 69.09
N ALA A 1042 32.12 -23.98 68.41
CA ALA A 1042 32.06 -24.29 66.99
C ALA A 1042 31.60 -25.74 66.80
N LEU A 1043 30.63 -25.94 65.91
CA LEU A 1043 30.23 -27.25 65.41
C LEU A 1043 30.85 -27.47 64.03
N GLY A 1044 31.32 -28.67 63.75
CA GLY A 1044 31.86 -29.03 62.43
C GLY A 1044 31.74 -30.52 62.11
N ILE A 1045 31.86 -30.89 60.85
CA ILE A 1045 31.86 -32.28 60.39
C ILE A 1045 33.23 -32.65 59.82
N THR A 1046 33.65 -33.89 60.01
CA THR A 1046 34.88 -34.42 59.42
C THR A 1046 34.54 -35.18 58.14
N GLY A 1047 35.03 -34.70 57.00
CA GLY A 1047 34.88 -35.36 55.71
C GLY A 1047 35.61 -36.69 55.63
N GLY A 1048 35.29 -37.51 54.62
CA GLY A 1048 35.94 -38.81 54.40
C GLY A 1048 37.44 -38.73 54.05
N ASP A 1049 37.96 -37.52 53.83
CA ASP A 1049 39.37 -37.18 53.63
C ASP A 1049 40.09 -36.73 54.92
N GLY A 1050 39.37 -36.66 56.05
CA GLY A 1050 39.88 -36.20 57.33
C GLY A 1050 39.87 -34.68 57.53
N THR A 1051 39.34 -33.89 56.59
CA THR A 1051 39.21 -32.43 56.77
C THR A 1051 38.00 -32.06 57.61
N GLU A 1052 38.14 -31.09 58.51
CA GLU A 1052 37.07 -30.66 59.42
C GLU A 1052 36.42 -29.36 58.91
N ILE A 1053 35.17 -29.46 58.46
CA ILE A 1053 34.37 -28.37 57.92
C ILE A 1053 33.52 -27.79 59.05
N GLU A 1054 33.78 -26.54 59.43
CA GLU A 1054 32.99 -25.83 60.44
C GLU A 1054 31.59 -25.49 59.88
N LEU A 1055 30.54 -26.02 60.52
CA LEU A 1055 29.14 -25.83 60.13
C LEU A 1055 28.52 -24.58 60.73
N SER A 1056 28.81 -24.29 62.01
CA SER A 1056 28.18 -23.18 62.73
C SER A 1056 28.96 -22.77 63.99
N ARG A 1057 28.73 -21.55 64.46
CA ARG A 1057 29.21 -21.03 65.75
C ARG A 1057 28.02 -20.66 66.63
N LEU A 1058 28.01 -21.21 67.84
CA LEU A 1058 26.96 -21.04 68.83
C LEU A 1058 27.50 -20.22 70.00
N GLY A 1059 26.77 -19.19 70.39
CA GLY A 1059 27.09 -18.30 71.51
C GLY A 1059 26.19 -18.55 72.74
N PRO A 1060 26.28 -17.69 73.78
CA PRO A 1060 25.46 -17.81 74.98
C PRO A 1060 23.95 -17.89 74.70
N GLY A 1061 23.25 -18.75 75.43
CA GLY A 1061 21.84 -19.07 75.23
C GLY A 1061 21.55 -20.10 74.13
N ALA A 1062 22.55 -20.53 73.36
CA ALA A 1062 22.39 -21.60 72.37
C ALA A 1062 22.53 -23.00 72.99
N LEU A 1063 21.77 -23.94 72.46
CA LEU A 1063 21.75 -25.36 72.80
C LEU A 1063 22.47 -26.16 71.71
N PHE A 1064 23.15 -27.24 72.06
CA PHE A 1064 23.72 -28.19 71.10
C PHE A 1064 23.85 -29.61 71.66
N GLY A 1065 23.88 -30.58 70.75
CA GLY A 1065 23.98 -32.01 71.07
C GLY A 1065 22.64 -32.69 71.35
N GLU A 1066 21.52 -31.96 71.21
CA GLU A 1066 20.17 -32.44 71.47
C GLU A 1066 19.73 -33.57 70.52
N GLY A 1067 20.22 -33.59 69.28
CA GLY A 1067 19.87 -34.62 68.28
C GLY A 1067 20.10 -36.03 68.79
N ALA A 1068 21.37 -36.41 68.97
CA ALA A 1068 21.78 -37.74 69.45
C ALA A 1068 21.11 -38.19 70.76
N LEU A 1069 20.73 -37.24 71.63
CA LEU A 1069 20.01 -37.53 72.88
C LEU A 1069 18.54 -37.92 72.64
N LEU A 1070 17.91 -37.38 71.60
CA LEU A 1070 16.49 -37.51 71.34
C LEU A 1070 16.18 -38.53 70.24
N ASP A 1071 17.00 -38.61 69.18
CA ASP A 1071 16.87 -39.61 68.11
C ASP A 1071 17.61 -40.92 68.40
N GLY A 1072 18.59 -40.91 69.31
CA GLY A 1072 19.45 -42.04 69.64
C GLY A 1072 20.47 -42.40 68.54
N ALA A 1073 20.68 -41.53 67.56
CA ALA A 1073 21.73 -41.65 66.56
C ALA A 1073 23.10 -41.24 67.13
N ALA A 1074 24.15 -41.47 66.36
CA ALA A 1074 25.47 -40.94 66.67
C ALA A 1074 25.50 -39.41 66.49
N ARG A 1075 26.37 -38.70 67.22
CA ARG A 1075 26.58 -37.25 67.09
C ARG A 1075 26.83 -36.89 65.62
N THR A 1076 25.98 -36.03 65.07
CA THR A 1076 26.02 -35.63 63.65
C THR A 1076 27.15 -34.65 63.31
N SER A 1077 27.80 -34.07 64.32
CA SER A 1077 28.95 -33.16 64.20
C SER A 1077 29.92 -33.37 65.37
N SER A 1078 31.13 -32.87 65.22
CA SER A 1078 32.09 -32.58 66.29
C SER A 1078 31.80 -31.21 66.90
N ALA A 1079 31.98 -31.05 68.20
CA ALA A 1079 31.82 -29.77 68.92
C ALA A 1079 33.12 -29.40 69.65
N ARG A 1080 33.58 -28.15 69.51
CA ARG A 1080 34.74 -27.63 70.25
C ARG A 1080 34.52 -26.20 70.74
N THR A 1081 35.12 -25.83 71.86
CA THR A 1081 35.15 -24.44 72.32
C THR A 1081 36.14 -23.61 71.51
N LEU A 1082 35.81 -22.36 71.17
CA LEU A 1082 36.77 -21.42 70.54
C LEU A 1082 37.52 -20.56 71.56
N GLY A 1083 36.93 -20.34 72.73
CA GLY A 1083 37.53 -19.66 73.88
C GLY A 1083 37.14 -20.38 75.18
N PRO A 1084 37.54 -19.89 76.36
CA PRO A 1084 37.02 -20.41 77.62
C PRO A 1084 35.48 -20.31 77.64
N ALA A 1085 34.82 -21.36 78.12
CA ALA A 1085 33.36 -21.45 78.11
C ALA A 1085 32.82 -22.00 79.43
N LEU A 1086 31.62 -21.58 79.81
CA LEU A 1086 30.81 -22.19 80.85
C LEU A 1086 29.59 -22.81 80.17
N LEU A 1087 29.46 -24.12 80.32
CA LEU A 1087 28.39 -24.93 79.73
C LEU A 1087 27.56 -25.56 80.86
N TYR A 1088 26.28 -25.79 80.62
CA TYR A 1088 25.45 -26.63 81.48
C TYR A 1088 25.11 -27.92 80.74
N GLU A 1089 25.54 -29.06 81.27
CA GLU A 1089 25.24 -30.40 80.75
C GLU A 1089 23.92 -30.91 81.35
N ILE A 1090 23.04 -31.43 80.48
CA ILE A 1090 21.78 -32.09 80.86
C ILE A 1090 21.82 -33.50 80.27
N ASP A 1091 21.76 -34.52 81.13
CA ASP A 1091 21.79 -35.93 80.73
C ASP A 1091 20.41 -36.52 80.42
N GLU A 1092 20.41 -37.69 79.78
CA GLU A 1092 19.22 -38.46 79.40
C GLU A 1092 18.28 -38.74 80.58
N THR A 1093 18.81 -39.02 81.77
CA THR A 1093 18.01 -39.38 82.95
C THR A 1093 17.32 -38.15 83.55
N LEU A 1094 18.01 -37.01 83.60
CA LEU A 1094 17.48 -35.75 84.07
C LEU A 1094 16.40 -35.21 83.11
N LEU A 1095 16.62 -35.32 81.80
CA LEU A 1095 15.63 -34.94 80.78
C LEU A 1095 14.39 -35.86 80.85
N ALA A 1096 14.55 -37.16 81.07
CA ALA A 1096 13.45 -38.10 81.22
C ALA A 1096 12.57 -37.81 82.44
N GLN A 1097 13.18 -37.50 83.60
CA GLN A 1097 12.47 -37.12 84.83
C GLN A 1097 11.67 -35.80 84.67
N ALA A 1098 12.20 -34.84 83.89
CA ALA A 1098 11.47 -33.61 83.57
C ALA A 1098 10.27 -33.84 82.62
N LEU A 1099 10.29 -34.94 81.86
CA LEU A 1099 9.26 -35.35 80.90
C LEU A 1099 8.34 -36.47 81.42
N GLU A 1100 8.45 -36.85 82.69
CA GLU A 1100 7.65 -37.91 83.30
C GLU A 1100 6.17 -37.52 83.40
N GLY A 1101 5.26 -38.47 83.07
CA GLY A 1101 3.81 -38.25 83.07
C GLY A 1101 3.24 -37.37 81.94
N ARG A 1102 4.03 -36.96 80.92
CA ARG A 1102 3.59 -36.00 79.87
C ARG A 1102 3.89 -36.48 78.43
N PRO A 1103 3.16 -37.46 77.88
CA PRO A 1103 3.46 -38.05 76.57
C PRO A 1103 3.33 -37.06 75.40
N SER A 1104 2.34 -36.16 75.42
CA SER A 1104 2.13 -35.14 74.38
C SER A 1104 3.30 -34.15 74.24
N LEU A 1105 4.00 -33.86 75.35
CA LEU A 1105 5.15 -32.97 75.34
C LEU A 1105 6.39 -33.65 74.73
N ARG A 1106 6.56 -34.95 74.95
CA ARG A 1106 7.64 -35.76 74.36
C ARG A 1106 7.54 -35.77 72.83
N GLU A 1107 6.32 -35.92 72.31
CA GLU A 1107 6.07 -35.91 70.86
C GLU A 1107 6.33 -34.52 70.24
N LEU A 1108 5.92 -33.44 70.93
CA LEU A 1108 6.15 -32.07 70.47
C LEU A 1108 7.65 -31.71 70.42
N LEU A 1109 8.43 -32.12 71.43
CA LEU A 1109 9.88 -31.94 71.45
C LEU A 1109 10.58 -32.71 70.32
N GLY A 1110 10.16 -33.94 70.04
CA GLY A 1110 10.67 -34.72 68.90
C GLY A 1110 10.46 -33.98 67.57
N ARG A 1111 9.24 -33.48 67.32
CA ARG A 1111 8.94 -32.69 66.10
C ARG A 1111 9.78 -31.41 66.00
N MET A 1112 10.01 -30.71 67.12
CA MET A 1112 10.84 -29.48 67.14
C MET A 1112 12.31 -29.73 66.78
N VAL A 1113 12.84 -30.93 67.09
CA VAL A 1113 14.23 -31.30 66.76
C VAL A 1113 14.35 -31.85 65.34
N SER A 1114 13.37 -32.63 64.85
CA SER A 1114 13.31 -33.00 63.43
C SER A 1114 13.24 -31.77 62.51
N ALA A 1115 12.58 -30.68 62.93
CA ALA A 1115 12.53 -29.41 62.21
C ALA A 1115 13.81 -28.55 62.31
N ARG A 1116 14.85 -29.01 63.04
CA ARG A 1116 16.11 -28.29 63.27
C ARG A 1116 17.36 -29.02 62.77
N SER A 1117 17.24 -30.26 62.29
CA SER A 1117 18.33 -30.89 61.53
C SER A 1117 18.65 -30.02 60.31
N PRO A 1118 19.92 -29.63 60.10
CA PRO A 1118 20.28 -28.81 58.96
C PRO A 1118 20.10 -29.59 57.66
N ASP A 1119 19.48 -28.96 56.65
CA ASP A 1119 19.56 -29.43 55.27
C ASP A 1119 21.05 -29.52 54.88
N MET A 1120 21.47 -30.72 54.49
CA MET A 1120 22.83 -30.97 54.01
C MET A 1120 23.05 -30.21 52.69
N PRO A 1121 24.22 -29.60 52.46
CA PRO A 1121 24.51 -28.95 51.19
C PRO A 1121 24.41 -29.94 50.02
N ASP A 1122 23.67 -29.58 48.97
CA ASP A 1122 23.58 -30.36 47.73
C ASP A 1122 24.98 -30.64 47.16
N GLY A 1123 25.45 -31.89 47.23
CA GLY A 1123 26.81 -32.19 46.75
C GLY A 1123 27.37 -33.61 46.91
N VAL A 1124 26.72 -34.54 47.63
CA VAL A 1124 27.12 -35.97 47.65
C VAL A 1124 25.88 -36.88 47.75
N GLY A 1125 25.49 -37.48 46.62
CA GLY A 1125 24.65 -38.68 46.59
C GLY A 1125 25.51 -39.94 46.77
N PRO A 1126 24.91 -41.08 47.18
CA PRO A 1126 24.01 -41.75 46.25
C PRO A 1126 22.69 -42.31 46.85
N ASP A 1127 21.84 -42.72 45.91
CA ASP A 1127 20.73 -43.67 45.95
C ASP A 1127 19.49 -43.37 46.81
N GLU A 1128 18.43 -43.04 46.06
CA GLU A 1128 17.12 -42.55 46.50
C GLU A 1128 16.15 -43.70 46.88
N GLU A 1129 16.60 -44.96 46.85
CA GLU A 1129 15.78 -46.15 47.14
C GLU A 1129 15.67 -46.50 48.64
N ASP A 1130 16.66 -46.16 49.48
CA ASP A 1130 16.61 -46.51 50.91
C ASP A 1130 15.73 -45.57 51.75
N ARG A 1131 15.41 -44.36 51.24
CA ARG A 1131 14.54 -43.39 51.94
C ARG A 1131 13.10 -43.86 52.13
N GLN A 1132 12.65 -44.90 51.42
CA GLN A 1132 11.28 -45.44 51.54
C GLN A 1132 11.15 -46.71 52.41
N ARG A 1133 12.24 -47.23 53.00
CA ARG A 1133 12.19 -48.41 53.88
C ARG A 1133 12.80 -48.21 55.27
N GLY A 1134 12.21 -47.25 55.98
CA GLY A 1134 12.06 -47.34 57.43
C GLY A 1134 12.87 -46.35 58.25
N GLN A 1135 12.19 -45.31 58.76
CA GLN A 1135 12.55 -44.66 60.02
C GLN A 1135 11.38 -43.89 60.67
N GLY A 1136 10.21 -44.55 60.75
CA GLY A 1136 9.04 -44.07 61.51
C GLY A 1136 8.88 -44.69 62.91
N SER A 1137 9.84 -45.53 63.37
CA SER A 1137 9.62 -46.43 64.53
C SER A 1137 10.80 -46.53 65.52
N GLY A 1138 11.97 -45.93 65.25
CA GLY A 1138 13.15 -46.08 66.10
C GLY A 1138 13.10 -45.32 67.44
N MET A 1139 12.71 -44.05 67.40
CA MET A 1139 12.71 -43.14 68.56
C MET A 1139 11.73 -43.57 69.67
N LEU A 1140 10.49 -43.92 69.28
CA LEU A 1140 9.47 -44.41 70.22
C LEU A 1140 9.77 -45.82 70.75
N ALA A 1141 10.45 -46.68 69.98
CA ALA A 1141 10.82 -48.02 70.45
C ALA A 1141 11.86 -47.96 71.57
N ARG A 1142 12.91 -47.12 71.42
CA ARG A 1142 13.94 -46.97 72.46
C ARG A 1142 13.43 -46.28 73.72
N LEU A 1143 12.55 -45.28 73.59
CA LEU A 1143 11.85 -44.66 74.72
C LEU A 1143 10.80 -45.57 75.38
N ARG A 1144 10.47 -46.73 74.79
CA ARG A 1144 9.63 -47.76 75.41
C ARG A 1144 10.49 -48.80 76.14
N ASP A 1145 11.57 -49.25 75.51
CA ASP A 1145 12.49 -50.26 76.09
C ASP A 1145 13.31 -49.69 77.27
N ALA A 1146 13.67 -48.41 77.25
CA ALA A 1146 14.37 -47.76 78.36
C ALA A 1146 13.48 -47.44 79.57
N PHE A 1147 12.14 -47.46 79.42
CA PHE A 1147 11.18 -46.99 80.42
C PHE A 1147 10.07 -48.00 80.80
N GLY A 1148 10.18 -49.26 80.35
CA GLY A 1148 9.58 -50.41 81.06
C GLY A 1148 8.04 -50.47 81.12
N PHE A 1149 7.35 -50.35 79.99
CA PHE A 1149 5.90 -50.61 79.91
C PHE A 1149 5.60 -52.06 79.47
N ASN A 1150 5.02 -52.85 80.38
CA ASN A 1150 4.40 -54.15 80.07
C ASN A 1150 2.89 -53.97 79.89
N ASP A 1151 2.37 -54.26 78.70
CA ASP A 1151 0.93 -54.49 78.52
C ASP A 1151 0.60 -55.95 78.89
N VAL A 1152 -0.27 -56.12 79.90
CA VAL A 1152 -1.00 -57.37 80.15
C VAL A 1152 -2.48 -57.02 80.10
N ASN A 1153 -3.22 -57.65 79.18
CA ASN A 1153 -4.62 -57.33 78.87
C ASN A 1153 -5.54 -57.28 80.11
N ALA A 1154 -6.04 -56.08 80.46
CA ALA A 1154 -7.31 -55.82 81.16
C ALA A 1154 -7.69 -54.34 81.02
#